data_AF-A0AAN7D4W5-F1
#
_entry.id   AF-A0AAN7D4W5-F1
#
_cell.length_a   1.000
_cell.length_b   1.000
_cell.length_c   1.000
_cell.angle_alpha   90.00
_cell.angle_beta   90.00
_cell.angle_gamma   90.00
#
_symmetry.space_group_name_H-M   'P 1'
#
loop_
_entity.id
_entity.type
_entity.pdbx_description
1 polymer ?
#
loop_
_entity_poly.entity_id
_entity_poly.type
_entity_poly.pdbx_seq_one_letter_code
_entity_poly.pdbx_strand_id
1 'polypeptide(L)'
;MSTANTAKKRLETIKHHLNPDEHPHFESLRIQRKQNQVPYVSKLDPLSFLLRSAMVYTHKTAIIHGQKNFTYLQLSERVKTLANVLIDTYQVQPGDRVGILCQNIPAFVEAQYAIPAIGAISVPMNTRLAAKEIEYITDHSGLTVLIVQTELMGRLTERTKQASHLTLIEVSDSENVDQDPYEIMLAKCKSPRLGWNDFPTVADENEVISVNYTSGSTGRPKGVMVTYRGAYMMALGMAIHGQLSSSSVYLWTLPMFHCNGWGFPWAIVAVGGTQIMLNKLDYALIWKLLKEHGVTHYNGAPTVQNEICNHEDAVRLGHSVNAYSGGSALSSTLVRRMKALNLKPTQVYGLTETYGPAVLTYDHFTLSQYDEEEQAKLLARPGFNIVTSDELRVLNVQTAKDVKPDGKDIGEICFTGNLVMKGYYKNPEETKKAFRHGVYWTGDLAVRHPDGSIEIVDRSKDVIVSGGENISSIEVESVIVQLDEISECAIVAGPDDKWGERPVAFVVLKKNRTLTESAVIDHCRNSLAGYKCPTKIVFTKEIPKTRQGPEIRFTGGIMGKLQKEDQLGGHDLLASLQITTNNEHVHGIIQCTVFYIICITAKHHHKDCDDDDHEEWDDDWKDDHDWDNDNDWDNNDWDHDNHPSSIWSSGWPVYTATGVPTASPNQPQYGSLASVTGVGVPITLAAIMFTMVIVA
;
A
#
# COMPACT_ATOMS: atom_id res chain seq x y z
N MET A 1 -44.78 -32.86 -18.18
CA MET A 1 -44.32 -32.57 -16.81
C MET A 1 -43.82 -31.12 -16.60
N SER A 2 -43.68 -30.27 -17.63
CA SER A 2 -42.99 -28.97 -17.54
C SER A 2 -43.79 -27.81 -16.92
N THR A 3 -45.12 -27.79 -17.03
CA THR A 3 -45.95 -26.68 -16.53
C THR A 3 -46.15 -26.71 -15.01
N ALA A 4 -46.44 -27.89 -14.43
CA ALA A 4 -46.70 -28.04 -12.99
C ALA A 4 -45.51 -27.64 -12.11
N ASN A 5 -44.28 -28.02 -12.47
CA ASN A 5 -43.08 -27.59 -11.74
C ASN A 5 -42.84 -26.08 -11.83
N THR A 6 -43.16 -25.46 -12.97
CA THR A 6 -43.02 -24.00 -13.15
C THR A 6 -44.06 -23.25 -12.32
N ALA A 7 -45.30 -23.76 -12.25
CA ALA A 7 -46.33 -23.23 -11.37
C ALA A 7 -45.96 -23.41 -9.88
N LYS A 8 -45.44 -24.58 -9.48
CA LYS A 8 -45.00 -24.85 -8.10
C LYS A 8 -43.86 -23.94 -7.68
N LYS A 9 -42.82 -23.76 -8.51
CA LYS A 9 -41.74 -22.77 -8.25
C LYS A 9 -42.30 -21.37 -8.03
N ARG A 10 -43.18 -20.89 -8.91
CA ARG A 10 -43.82 -19.56 -8.76
C ARG A 10 -44.65 -19.46 -7.47
N LEU A 11 -45.37 -20.53 -7.10
CA LEU A 11 -46.15 -20.56 -5.85
C LEU A 11 -45.26 -20.52 -4.60
N GLU A 12 -44.11 -21.21 -4.62
CA GLU A 12 -43.11 -21.15 -3.55
C GLU A 12 -42.41 -19.78 -3.49
N THR A 13 -42.11 -19.14 -4.64
CA THR A 13 -41.63 -17.74 -4.68
C THR A 13 -42.66 -16.76 -4.10
N ILE A 14 -43.95 -16.96 -4.39
CA ILE A 14 -45.03 -16.15 -3.79
C ILE A 14 -45.14 -16.44 -2.29
N LYS A 15 -44.99 -17.69 -1.85
CA LYS A 15 -45.01 -18.05 -0.42
C LYS A 15 -43.86 -17.38 0.36
N HIS A 16 -42.65 -17.31 -0.20
CA HIS A 16 -41.53 -16.53 0.34
C HIS A 16 -41.86 -15.05 0.57
N HIS A 17 -42.72 -14.43 -0.27
CA HIS A 17 -43.14 -13.03 -0.11
C HIS A 17 -44.28 -12.85 0.92
N LEU A 18 -44.93 -13.93 1.35
CA LEU A 18 -46.10 -13.90 2.25
C LEU A 18 -45.79 -14.32 3.69
N ASN A 19 -44.67 -15.01 3.94
CA ASN A 19 -44.28 -15.43 5.28
C ASN A 19 -42.73 -15.42 5.43
N PRO A 20 -42.11 -14.27 5.75
CA PRO A 20 -40.65 -14.14 5.81
C PRO A 20 -40.01 -14.95 6.95
N ASP A 21 -40.76 -15.28 8.01
CA ASP A 21 -40.30 -16.10 9.14
C ASP A 21 -40.24 -17.60 8.81
N GLU A 22 -40.80 -18.03 7.67
CA GLU A 22 -40.96 -19.45 7.32
C GLU A 22 -39.71 -20.11 6.74
N HIS A 23 -38.73 -19.32 6.32
CA HIS A 23 -37.42 -19.82 5.85
C HIS A 23 -36.31 -18.98 6.48
N PRO A 24 -35.49 -19.53 7.39
CA PRO A 24 -34.50 -18.74 8.10
C PRO A 24 -33.45 -18.19 7.12
N HIS A 25 -33.09 -16.93 7.30
CA HIS A 25 -32.23 -16.14 6.41
C HIS A 25 -30.90 -16.83 6.06
N PHE A 26 -30.37 -17.66 6.97
CA PHE A 26 -29.14 -18.42 6.77
C PHE A 26 -29.19 -19.39 5.57
N GLU A 27 -30.36 -19.87 5.16
CA GLU A 27 -30.49 -20.71 3.95
C GLU A 27 -30.22 -19.90 2.67
N SER A 28 -30.55 -18.60 2.66
CA SER A 28 -30.22 -17.70 1.53
C SER A 28 -28.73 -17.35 1.47
N LEU A 29 -28.03 -17.39 2.61
CA LEU A 29 -26.60 -17.06 2.74
C LEU A 29 -25.67 -18.27 2.51
N ARG A 30 -26.21 -19.49 2.44
CA ARG A 30 -25.41 -20.70 2.25
C ARG A 30 -25.02 -20.87 0.77
N ILE A 31 -23.71 -20.82 0.50
CA ILE A 31 -23.15 -21.26 -0.78
C ILE A 31 -23.28 -22.78 -0.90
N GLN A 32 -23.90 -23.24 -1.99
CA GLN A 32 -24.12 -24.63 -2.32
C GLN A 32 -22.88 -25.21 -3.00
N ARG A 33 -22.43 -26.38 -2.53
CA ARG A 33 -21.35 -27.13 -3.18
C ARG A 33 -21.90 -27.87 -4.39
N LYS A 34 -21.16 -27.87 -5.50
CA LYS A 34 -21.50 -28.71 -6.67
C LYS A 34 -21.30 -30.18 -6.28
N GLN A 35 -22.16 -31.08 -6.76
CA GLN A 35 -22.13 -32.52 -6.38
C GLN A 35 -20.76 -33.18 -6.61
N ASN A 36 -20.01 -32.72 -7.63
CA ASN A 36 -18.71 -33.26 -8.01
C ASN A 36 -17.54 -32.52 -7.32
N GLN A 37 -17.80 -31.59 -6.40
CA GLN A 37 -16.76 -30.80 -5.72
C GLN A 37 -16.12 -31.59 -4.58
N VAL A 38 -14.81 -31.84 -4.70
CA VAL A 38 -13.96 -32.51 -3.70
C VAL A 38 -14.25 -31.99 -2.28
N PRO A 39 -14.66 -32.82 -1.30
CA PRO A 39 -15.15 -32.34 -0.01
C PRO A 39 -14.15 -31.51 0.81
N TYR A 40 -12.86 -31.82 0.72
CA TYR A 40 -11.80 -31.15 1.48
C TYR A 40 -11.24 -29.88 0.82
N VAL A 41 -11.78 -29.45 -0.34
CA VAL A 41 -11.31 -28.25 -1.06
C VAL A 41 -12.39 -27.18 -1.12
N SER A 42 -12.08 -25.99 -0.63
CA SER A 42 -12.87 -24.76 -0.79
C SER A 42 -11.91 -23.64 -1.15
N LYS A 43 -12.31 -22.77 -2.09
CA LYS A 43 -11.46 -21.65 -2.55
C LYS A 43 -11.29 -20.62 -1.44
N LEU A 44 -10.10 -20.03 -1.35
CA LEU A 44 -9.76 -18.96 -0.43
C LEU A 44 -10.31 -17.61 -0.95
N ASP A 45 -11.65 -17.47 -0.88
CA ASP A 45 -12.42 -16.29 -1.32
C ASP A 45 -12.88 -15.46 -0.10
N PRO A 46 -12.47 -14.18 0.02
CA PRO A 46 -12.93 -13.29 1.10
C PRO A 46 -14.45 -13.09 1.19
N LEU A 47 -15.23 -13.32 0.13
CA LEU A 47 -16.70 -13.26 0.19
C LEU A 47 -17.28 -14.21 1.26
N SER A 48 -16.63 -15.35 1.49
CA SER A 48 -17.01 -16.31 2.52
C SER A 48 -17.06 -15.71 3.94
N PHE A 49 -16.23 -14.69 4.23
CA PHE A 49 -16.23 -13.97 5.50
C PHE A 49 -17.53 -13.20 5.72
N LEU A 50 -18.01 -12.49 4.69
CA LEU A 50 -19.25 -11.71 4.75
C LEU A 50 -20.46 -12.62 4.95
N LEU A 51 -20.56 -13.71 4.18
CA LEU A 51 -21.68 -14.65 4.27
C LEU A 51 -21.70 -15.40 5.61
N ARG A 52 -20.53 -15.79 6.13
CA ARG A 52 -20.40 -16.35 7.49
C ARG A 52 -20.85 -15.34 8.54
N SER A 53 -20.42 -14.10 8.48
CA SER A 53 -20.73 -13.12 9.53
C SER A 53 -22.17 -12.58 9.45
N ALA A 54 -22.77 -12.52 8.27
CA ALA A 54 -24.21 -12.31 8.09
C ALA A 54 -25.06 -13.46 8.67
N MET A 55 -24.52 -14.69 8.72
CA MET A 55 -25.16 -15.85 9.33
C MET A 55 -24.96 -15.91 10.85
N VAL A 56 -23.72 -15.74 11.32
CA VAL A 56 -23.34 -15.91 12.74
C VAL A 56 -23.63 -14.67 13.58
N TYR A 57 -23.46 -13.47 13.01
CA TYR A 57 -23.62 -12.19 13.70
C TYR A 57 -24.76 -11.35 13.14
N THR A 58 -25.69 -11.95 12.40
CA THR A 58 -26.93 -11.40 11.79
C THR A 58 -27.29 -9.95 12.18
N HIS A 59 -27.79 -9.74 13.41
CA HIS A 59 -28.35 -8.46 13.88
C HIS A 59 -27.34 -7.54 14.57
N LYS A 60 -26.05 -7.91 14.59
CA LYS A 60 -24.99 -7.08 15.16
C LYS A 60 -24.57 -6.02 14.14
N THR A 61 -24.39 -4.79 14.60
CA THR A 61 -23.75 -3.72 13.82
C THR A 61 -22.40 -4.16 13.23
N ALA A 62 -22.30 -4.07 11.91
CA ALA A 62 -21.06 -4.22 11.14
C ALA A 62 -20.42 -2.85 10.83
N ILE A 63 -21.24 -1.82 10.57
CA ILE A 63 -20.81 -0.48 10.16
C ILE A 63 -21.57 0.60 10.96
N ILE A 64 -20.85 1.60 11.44
CA ILE A 64 -21.35 2.88 11.96
C ILE A 64 -20.74 4.00 11.12
N HIS A 65 -21.56 4.89 10.57
CA HIS A 65 -21.12 6.02 9.75
C HIS A 65 -22.11 7.18 9.83
N GLY A 66 -21.74 8.29 10.49
CA GLY A 66 -22.68 9.37 10.74
C GLY A 66 -23.88 8.88 11.56
N GLN A 67 -25.09 9.07 11.06
CA GLN A 67 -26.32 8.47 11.63
C GLN A 67 -26.62 7.06 11.09
N LYS A 68 -25.93 6.62 10.02
CA LYS A 68 -26.14 5.32 9.37
C LYS A 68 -25.53 4.20 10.24
N ASN A 69 -26.33 3.19 10.56
CA ASN A 69 -25.90 1.97 11.26
C ASN A 69 -26.40 0.76 10.47
N PHE A 70 -25.48 -0.11 10.05
CA PHE A 70 -25.82 -1.33 9.31
C PHE A 70 -25.39 -2.56 10.08
N THR A 71 -26.31 -3.51 10.26
CA THR A 71 -26.04 -4.85 10.77
C THR A 71 -25.34 -5.73 9.73
N TYR A 72 -24.75 -6.85 10.16
CA TYR A 72 -24.13 -7.82 9.24
C TYR A 72 -25.10 -8.39 8.20
N LEU A 73 -26.37 -8.59 8.56
CA LEU A 73 -27.42 -8.95 7.60
C LEU A 73 -27.60 -7.84 6.55
N GLN A 74 -27.87 -6.61 6.98
CA GLN A 74 -28.08 -5.47 6.08
C GLN A 74 -26.87 -5.17 5.19
N LEU A 75 -25.64 -5.31 5.70
CA LEU A 75 -24.43 -5.18 4.90
C LEU A 75 -24.39 -6.25 3.78
N SER A 76 -24.72 -7.52 4.10
CA SER A 76 -24.78 -8.57 3.07
C SER A 76 -25.88 -8.32 2.04
N GLU A 77 -27.03 -7.78 2.46
CA GLU A 77 -28.12 -7.43 1.54
C GLU A 77 -27.72 -6.29 0.62
N ARG A 78 -27.09 -5.22 1.14
CA ARG A 78 -26.58 -4.09 0.35
C ARG A 78 -25.51 -4.52 -0.65
N VAL A 79 -24.57 -5.39 -0.25
CA VAL A 79 -23.58 -5.99 -1.16
C VAL A 79 -24.25 -6.81 -2.27
N LYS A 80 -25.21 -7.68 -1.94
CA LYS A 80 -25.97 -8.48 -2.92
C LYS A 80 -26.74 -7.59 -3.91
N THR A 81 -27.31 -6.49 -3.41
CA THR A 81 -28.02 -5.50 -4.23
C THR A 81 -27.06 -4.75 -5.15
N LEU A 82 -25.91 -4.27 -4.66
CA LEU A 82 -24.88 -3.63 -5.49
C LEU A 82 -24.35 -4.58 -6.57
N ALA A 83 -24.09 -5.84 -6.23
CA ALA A 83 -23.66 -6.88 -7.16
C ALA A 83 -24.69 -7.11 -8.29
N ASN A 84 -25.99 -7.17 -7.94
CA ASN A 84 -27.06 -7.24 -8.95
C ASN A 84 -27.14 -5.97 -9.80
N VAL A 85 -26.99 -4.78 -9.20
CA VAL A 85 -27.00 -3.49 -9.92
C VAL A 85 -25.83 -3.37 -10.91
N LEU A 86 -24.62 -3.81 -10.53
CA LEU A 86 -23.45 -3.83 -11.41
C LEU A 86 -23.67 -4.72 -12.65
N ILE A 87 -24.31 -5.88 -12.49
CA ILE A 87 -24.65 -6.77 -13.62
C ILE A 87 -25.83 -6.20 -14.43
N ASP A 88 -26.98 -5.94 -13.80
CA ASP A 88 -28.26 -5.70 -14.51
C ASP A 88 -28.41 -4.26 -15.03
N THR A 89 -27.82 -3.27 -14.35
CA THR A 89 -27.87 -1.86 -14.78
C THR A 89 -26.62 -1.48 -15.56
N TYR A 90 -25.44 -1.86 -15.07
CA TYR A 90 -24.15 -1.41 -15.59
C TYR A 90 -23.41 -2.45 -16.46
N GLN A 91 -24.00 -3.64 -16.65
CA GLN A 91 -23.54 -4.68 -17.59
C GLN A 91 -22.11 -5.19 -17.33
N VAL A 92 -21.61 -5.04 -16.09
CA VAL A 92 -20.26 -5.49 -15.69
C VAL A 92 -20.17 -7.01 -15.78
N GLN A 93 -19.16 -7.50 -16.50
CA GLN A 93 -18.92 -8.94 -16.69
C GLN A 93 -17.82 -9.47 -15.75
N PRO A 94 -17.75 -10.80 -15.53
CA PRO A 94 -16.58 -11.41 -14.88
C PRO A 94 -15.29 -11.03 -15.62
N GLY A 95 -14.26 -10.66 -14.88
CA GLY A 95 -13.00 -10.16 -15.42
C GLY A 95 -13.00 -8.69 -15.85
N ASP A 96 -14.12 -7.95 -15.77
CA ASP A 96 -14.09 -6.48 -15.89
C ASP A 96 -13.43 -5.82 -14.68
N ARG A 97 -13.10 -4.53 -14.82
CA ARG A 97 -12.54 -3.71 -13.72
C ARG A 97 -13.55 -2.64 -13.33
N VAL A 98 -13.75 -2.48 -12.03
CA VAL A 98 -14.62 -1.44 -11.44
C VAL A 98 -13.77 -0.59 -10.49
N GLY A 99 -13.70 0.71 -10.77
CA GLY A 99 -12.94 1.67 -9.98
C GLY A 99 -13.68 2.10 -8.71
N ILE A 100 -12.93 2.41 -7.65
CA ILE A 100 -13.47 3.03 -6.43
C ILE A 100 -12.65 4.28 -6.09
N LEU A 101 -13.28 5.46 -6.20
CA LEU A 101 -12.73 6.76 -5.82
C LEU A 101 -13.65 7.37 -4.73
N CYS A 102 -13.55 6.79 -3.52
CA CYS A 102 -14.30 7.19 -2.34
C CYS A 102 -13.37 7.23 -1.12
N GLN A 103 -13.76 7.98 -0.09
CA GLN A 103 -13.10 7.96 1.22
C GLN A 103 -13.55 6.71 2.03
N ASN A 104 -13.29 6.69 3.34
CA ASN A 104 -13.70 5.59 4.22
C ASN A 104 -15.21 5.68 4.56
N ILE A 105 -16.06 5.33 3.59
CA ILE A 105 -17.53 5.38 3.66
C ILE A 105 -18.14 3.99 3.38
N PRO A 106 -19.41 3.72 3.76
CA PRO A 106 -20.01 2.39 3.62
C PRO A 106 -19.98 1.81 2.20
N ALA A 107 -20.19 2.66 1.19
CA ALA A 107 -20.14 2.28 -0.23
C ALA A 107 -18.78 1.67 -0.66
N PHE A 108 -17.66 2.07 -0.03
CA PHE A 108 -16.36 1.44 -0.29
C PHE A 108 -16.36 -0.02 0.16
N VAL A 109 -16.81 -0.30 1.40
CA VAL A 109 -16.88 -1.66 1.94
C VAL A 109 -17.85 -2.52 1.14
N GLU A 110 -19.00 -1.95 0.75
CA GLU A 110 -19.99 -2.64 -0.07
C GLU A 110 -19.41 -3.05 -1.45
N ALA A 111 -18.74 -2.13 -2.13
CA ALA A 111 -18.06 -2.38 -3.40
C ALA A 111 -16.93 -3.42 -3.27
N GLN A 112 -16.18 -3.40 -2.16
CA GLN A 112 -15.07 -4.33 -1.89
C GLN A 112 -15.50 -5.80 -1.74
N TYR A 113 -16.80 -6.08 -1.58
CA TYR A 113 -17.37 -7.43 -1.70
C TYR A 113 -18.22 -7.61 -2.97
N ALA A 114 -18.95 -6.59 -3.41
CA ALA A 114 -19.88 -6.71 -4.54
C ALA A 114 -19.15 -6.92 -5.87
N ILE A 115 -18.02 -6.25 -6.07
CA ILE A 115 -17.20 -6.35 -7.28
C ILE A 115 -16.58 -7.78 -7.37
N PRO A 116 -15.90 -8.31 -6.33
CA PRO A 116 -15.44 -9.70 -6.33
C PRO A 116 -16.54 -10.77 -6.42
N ALA A 117 -17.74 -10.50 -5.87
CA ALA A 117 -18.84 -11.47 -5.89
C ALA A 117 -19.35 -11.76 -7.32
N ILE A 118 -19.22 -10.80 -8.24
CA ILE A 118 -19.58 -10.96 -9.66
C ILE A 118 -18.36 -11.34 -10.54
N GLY A 119 -17.26 -11.76 -9.92
CA GLY A 119 -16.02 -12.11 -10.62
C GLY A 119 -15.29 -10.92 -11.25
N ALA A 120 -15.67 -9.68 -10.90
CA ALA A 120 -15.03 -8.47 -11.39
C ALA A 120 -13.90 -8.01 -10.45
N ILE A 121 -13.02 -7.15 -10.97
CA ILE A 121 -11.75 -6.76 -10.35
C ILE A 121 -11.87 -5.35 -9.76
N SER A 122 -11.65 -5.21 -8.46
CA SER A 122 -11.69 -3.90 -7.78
C SER A 122 -10.45 -3.06 -8.11
N VAL A 123 -10.61 -1.80 -8.50
CA VAL A 123 -9.50 -0.85 -8.74
C VAL A 123 -9.63 0.39 -7.84
N PRO A 124 -9.29 0.30 -6.54
CA PRO A 124 -9.40 1.46 -5.66
C PRO A 124 -8.31 2.50 -5.92
N MET A 125 -8.70 3.76 -5.80
CA MET A 125 -7.89 4.91 -6.18
C MET A 125 -7.61 5.82 -4.98
N ASN A 126 -6.40 6.35 -4.93
CA ASN A 126 -6.03 7.33 -3.92
C ASN A 126 -6.76 8.66 -4.16
N THR A 127 -7.59 9.06 -3.19
CA THR A 127 -8.44 10.27 -3.25
C THR A 127 -7.65 11.59 -3.33
N ARG A 128 -6.34 11.54 -3.07
CA ARG A 128 -5.41 12.69 -3.14
C ARG A 128 -4.72 12.87 -4.50
N LEU A 129 -4.98 11.98 -5.47
CA LEU A 129 -4.41 12.04 -6.82
C LEU A 129 -4.80 13.31 -7.59
N ALA A 130 -3.95 13.68 -8.56
CA ALA A 130 -4.26 14.66 -9.58
C ALA A 130 -5.18 14.03 -10.64
N ALA A 131 -5.99 14.87 -11.29
CA ALA A 131 -6.93 14.42 -12.30
C ALA A 131 -6.27 13.66 -13.48
N LYS A 132 -5.03 14.00 -13.83
CA LYS A 132 -4.26 13.26 -14.86
C LYS A 132 -3.66 11.94 -14.38
N GLU A 133 -3.47 11.74 -13.08
CA GLU A 133 -3.10 10.42 -12.52
C GLU A 133 -4.33 9.51 -12.50
N ILE A 134 -5.51 10.05 -12.16
CA ILE A 134 -6.79 9.32 -12.20
C ILE A 134 -7.18 8.96 -13.64
N GLU A 135 -7.11 9.92 -14.58
CA GLU A 135 -7.31 9.69 -16.02
C GLU A 135 -6.40 8.55 -16.53
N TYR A 136 -5.12 8.55 -16.17
CA TYR A 136 -4.20 7.47 -16.52
C TYR A 136 -4.58 6.12 -15.89
N ILE A 137 -5.00 6.08 -14.61
CA ILE A 137 -5.41 4.82 -13.96
C ILE A 137 -6.67 4.24 -14.63
N THR A 138 -7.65 5.09 -14.94
CA THR A 138 -8.85 4.72 -15.70
C THR A 138 -8.47 4.12 -17.06
N ASP A 139 -7.74 4.86 -17.90
CA ASP A 139 -7.35 4.43 -19.24
C ASP A 139 -6.45 3.17 -19.22
N HIS A 140 -5.46 3.11 -18.31
CA HIS A 140 -4.51 2.00 -18.23
C HIS A 140 -5.17 0.72 -17.71
N SER A 141 -6.01 0.82 -16.68
CA SER A 141 -6.80 -0.32 -16.19
C SER A 141 -7.74 -0.83 -17.29
N GLY A 142 -8.47 0.07 -17.95
CA GLY A 142 -9.63 -0.27 -18.77
C GLY A 142 -10.80 -0.67 -17.88
N LEU A 143 -11.16 0.20 -16.92
CA LEU A 143 -12.32 0.03 -16.05
C LEU A 143 -13.59 0.57 -16.73
N THR A 144 -14.70 -0.16 -16.62
CA THR A 144 -15.98 0.14 -17.30
C THR A 144 -16.95 0.92 -16.42
N VAL A 145 -16.77 0.84 -15.09
CA VAL A 145 -17.57 1.55 -14.08
C VAL A 145 -16.64 2.16 -13.04
N LEU A 146 -16.88 3.41 -12.65
CA LEU A 146 -16.18 4.08 -11.55
C LEU A 146 -17.21 4.54 -10.50
N ILE A 147 -17.15 3.93 -9.31
CA ILE A 147 -17.85 4.44 -8.13
C ILE A 147 -17.04 5.62 -7.59
N VAL A 148 -17.65 6.81 -7.52
CA VAL A 148 -16.98 8.07 -7.20
C VAL A 148 -17.82 8.90 -6.24
N GLN A 149 -17.18 9.40 -5.19
CA GLN A 149 -17.81 10.27 -4.21
C GLN A 149 -17.99 11.69 -4.79
N THR A 150 -19.14 12.35 -4.56
CA THR A 150 -19.47 13.67 -5.15
C THR A 150 -18.37 14.72 -4.95
N GLU A 151 -17.76 14.81 -3.75
CA GLU A 151 -16.66 15.74 -3.48
C GLU A 151 -15.40 15.49 -4.34
N LEU A 152 -15.24 14.27 -4.87
CA LEU A 152 -14.13 13.85 -5.72
C LEU A 152 -14.47 13.92 -7.22
N MET A 153 -15.69 14.28 -7.61
CA MET A 153 -16.04 14.55 -9.02
C MET A 153 -15.22 15.69 -9.63
N GLY A 154 -14.80 16.67 -8.80
CA GLY A 154 -13.85 17.71 -9.18
C GLY A 154 -12.40 17.22 -9.39
N ARG A 155 -12.09 15.96 -9.05
CA ARG A 155 -10.81 15.30 -9.33
C ARG A 155 -10.81 14.52 -10.65
N LEU A 156 -11.94 14.39 -11.35
CA LEU A 156 -12.00 13.80 -12.69
C LEU A 156 -11.75 14.87 -13.77
N THR A 157 -11.02 14.53 -14.84
CA THR A 157 -10.95 15.42 -16.01
C THR A 157 -12.24 15.36 -16.81
N GLU A 158 -12.53 16.37 -17.63
CA GLU A 158 -13.67 16.33 -18.55
C GLU A 158 -13.58 15.14 -19.53
N ARG A 159 -12.37 14.77 -19.98
CA ARG A 159 -12.14 13.54 -20.74
C ARG A 159 -12.60 12.30 -19.97
N THR A 160 -12.28 12.18 -18.68
CA THR A 160 -12.72 11.05 -17.85
C THR A 160 -14.24 11.06 -17.67
N LYS A 161 -14.86 12.22 -17.41
CA LYS A 161 -16.32 12.35 -17.22
C LYS A 161 -17.13 12.06 -18.49
N GLN A 162 -16.54 12.29 -19.67
CA GLN A 162 -17.18 12.17 -20.98
C GLN A 162 -16.70 10.91 -21.75
N ALA A 163 -15.95 10.02 -21.10
CA ALA A 163 -15.45 8.79 -21.71
C ALA A 163 -16.59 7.80 -21.97
N SER A 164 -16.91 7.56 -23.24
CA SER A 164 -18.05 6.70 -23.66
C SER A 164 -17.95 5.22 -23.24
N HIS A 165 -16.78 4.76 -22.79
CA HIS A 165 -16.56 3.41 -22.27
C HIS A 165 -16.68 3.34 -20.73
N LEU A 166 -16.95 4.46 -20.05
CA LEU A 166 -16.96 4.58 -18.59
C LEU A 166 -18.32 5.08 -18.10
N THR A 167 -18.95 4.31 -17.21
CA THR A 167 -20.10 4.82 -16.44
C THR A 167 -19.66 5.27 -15.05
N LEU A 168 -20.10 6.45 -14.62
CA LEU A 168 -19.89 6.94 -13.25
C LEU A 168 -21.08 6.56 -12.36
N ILE A 169 -20.79 6.03 -11.17
CA ILE A 169 -21.75 5.84 -10.08
C ILE A 169 -21.41 6.87 -9.01
N GLU A 170 -22.26 7.89 -8.87
CA GLU A 170 -22.06 8.96 -7.88
C GLU A 170 -22.55 8.54 -6.49
N VAL A 171 -21.76 8.83 -5.47
CA VAL A 171 -22.08 8.64 -4.04
C VAL A 171 -21.98 9.99 -3.34
N SER A 172 -23.08 10.58 -2.86
CA SER A 172 -23.00 11.88 -2.18
C SER A 172 -22.60 11.77 -0.71
N ASP A 173 -22.78 10.57 -0.12
CA ASP A 173 -22.64 10.29 1.30
C ASP A 173 -23.53 11.18 2.18
N SER A 174 -24.71 11.51 1.67
CA SER A 174 -25.71 12.29 2.40
C SER A 174 -26.27 11.51 3.59
N GLU A 175 -26.45 12.18 4.73
CA GLU A 175 -27.23 11.65 5.88
C GLU A 175 -28.72 11.51 5.49
N ASN A 176 -29.22 12.34 4.57
CA ASN A 176 -30.53 12.15 3.95
C ASN A 176 -30.40 11.19 2.76
N VAL A 177 -30.74 9.92 2.99
CA VAL A 177 -30.65 8.84 1.99
C VAL A 177 -31.57 9.06 0.77
N ASP A 178 -32.69 9.77 0.92
CA ASP A 178 -33.59 10.12 -0.20
C ASP A 178 -32.99 11.17 -1.17
N GLN A 179 -31.77 11.64 -0.88
CA GLN A 179 -31.01 12.60 -1.69
C GLN A 179 -29.61 12.07 -2.09
N ASP A 180 -29.24 10.84 -1.74
CA ASP A 180 -27.99 10.22 -2.19
C ASP A 180 -28.22 9.40 -3.47
N PRO A 181 -27.58 9.75 -4.62
CA PRO A 181 -27.76 9.01 -5.87
C PRO A 181 -27.48 7.52 -5.73
N TYR A 182 -26.54 7.14 -4.87
CA TYR A 182 -26.16 5.75 -4.59
C TYR A 182 -27.22 4.99 -3.79
N GLU A 183 -27.78 5.59 -2.73
CA GLU A 183 -28.85 4.98 -1.94
C GLU A 183 -30.14 4.85 -2.77
N ILE A 184 -30.46 5.88 -3.57
CA ILE A 184 -31.58 5.86 -4.53
C ILE A 184 -31.37 4.77 -5.59
N MET A 185 -30.13 4.54 -6.05
CA MET A 185 -29.78 3.47 -6.99
C MET A 185 -30.01 2.09 -6.36
N LEU A 186 -29.52 1.84 -5.14
CA LEU A 186 -29.74 0.58 -4.43
C LEU A 186 -31.23 0.35 -4.14
N ALA A 187 -31.97 1.37 -3.68
CA ALA A 187 -33.39 1.29 -3.34
C ALA A 187 -34.32 1.04 -4.55
N LYS A 188 -33.86 1.30 -5.78
CA LYS A 188 -34.57 0.90 -7.02
C LYS A 188 -34.51 -0.61 -7.27
N CYS A 189 -33.44 -1.29 -6.82
CA CYS A 189 -33.27 -2.74 -6.97
C CYS A 189 -34.04 -3.50 -5.87
N LYS A 190 -35.38 -3.34 -5.85
CA LYS A 190 -36.28 -3.90 -4.81
C LYS A 190 -36.37 -5.43 -4.79
N SER A 191 -35.90 -6.10 -5.83
CA SER A 191 -35.89 -7.56 -5.93
C SER A 191 -34.66 -8.00 -6.73
N PRO A 192 -33.50 -8.20 -6.08
CA PRO A 192 -32.29 -8.66 -6.73
C PRO A 192 -32.53 -9.97 -7.48
N ARG A 193 -32.15 -10.02 -8.76
CA ARG A 193 -32.44 -11.12 -9.70
C ARG A 193 -31.66 -12.39 -9.41
N LEU A 194 -30.43 -12.24 -8.93
CA LEU A 194 -29.49 -13.31 -8.58
C LEU A 194 -29.39 -13.44 -7.06
N GLY A 195 -29.52 -14.68 -6.57
CA GLY A 195 -29.11 -15.03 -5.22
C GLY A 195 -27.59 -15.27 -5.15
N TRP A 196 -27.08 -15.47 -3.93
CA TRP A 196 -25.65 -15.72 -3.69
C TRP A 196 -25.09 -16.95 -4.42
N ASN A 197 -25.96 -17.91 -4.77
CA ASN A 197 -25.61 -19.12 -5.52
C ASN A 197 -25.63 -18.94 -7.04
N ASP A 198 -26.23 -17.86 -7.55
CA ASP A 198 -26.42 -17.60 -8.96
C ASP A 198 -25.39 -16.59 -9.53
N PHE A 199 -24.57 -15.99 -8.66
CA PHE A 199 -23.47 -15.11 -9.07
C PHE A 199 -22.29 -15.89 -9.68
N PRO A 200 -21.59 -15.30 -10.67
CA PRO A 200 -20.37 -15.87 -11.27
C PRO A 200 -19.16 -15.70 -10.34
N THR A 201 -19.19 -16.40 -9.20
CA THR A 201 -18.07 -16.45 -8.24
C THR A 201 -16.79 -17.03 -8.88
N VAL A 202 -15.64 -16.53 -8.42
CA VAL A 202 -14.29 -16.76 -8.99
C VAL A 202 -14.01 -18.23 -9.30
N ALA A 203 -13.34 -18.53 -10.43
CA ALA A 203 -13.07 -19.91 -10.86
C ALA A 203 -11.82 -20.50 -10.18
N ASP A 204 -10.76 -19.72 -10.02
CA ASP A 204 -9.48 -20.05 -9.35
C ASP A 204 -9.12 -18.96 -8.33
N GLU A 205 -8.69 -19.36 -7.12
CA GLU A 205 -8.29 -18.42 -6.06
C GLU A 205 -7.02 -17.63 -6.39
N ASN A 206 -6.26 -18.03 -7.41
CA ASN A 206 -5.13 -17.28 -7.93
C ASN A 206 -5.54 -16.24 -9.00
N GLU A 207 -6.83 -16.08 -9.32
CA GLU A 207 -7.34 -14.93 -10.08
C GLU A 207 -7.17 -13.61 -9.30
N VAL A 208 -7.27 -12.49 -10.02
CA VAL A 208 -7.01 -11.15 -9.48
C VAL A 208 -8.30 -10.58 -8.87
N ILE A 209 -8.33 -10.37 -7.56
CA ILE A 209 -9.44 -9.70 -6.86
C ILE A 209 -9.35 -8.16 -6.98
N SER A 210 -8.14 -7.62 -7.12
CA SER A 210 -7.93 -6.18 -7.19
C SER A 210 -6.62 -5.77 -7.88
N VAL A 211 -6.60 -4.59 -8.50
CA VAL A 211 -5.39 -3.94 -9.02
C VAL A 211 -5.16 -2.62 -8.29
N ASN A 212 -4.12 -2.57 -7.45
CA ASN A 212 -3.77 -1.41 -6.62
C ASN A 212 -2.65 -0.60 -7.28
N TYR A 213 -2.80 0.72 -7.46
CA TYR A 213 -1.81 1.53 -8.19
C TYR A 213 -0.74 2.18 -7.29
N THR A 214 0.52 1.81 -7.50
CA THR A 214 1.72 2.36 -6.82
C THR A 214 2.38 3.45 -7.65
N SER A 215 3.18 4.33 -7.03
CA SER A 215 3.93 5.35 -7.77
C SER A 215 5.22 4.75 -8.38
N GLY A 216 5.17 4.34 -9.65
CA GLY A 216 6.33 3.74 -10.32
C GLY A 216 7.56 4.67 -10.34
N SER A 217 8.78 4.11 -10.22
CA SER A 217 10.02 4.90 -10.32
C SER A 217 10.27 5.44 -11.74
N THR A 218 9.52 4.96 -12.73
CA THR A 218 9.49 5.45 -14.12
C THR A 218 8.50 6.60 -14.35
N GLY A 219 7.96 7.20 -13.28
CA GLY A 219 7.10 8.39 -13.33
C GLY A 219 5.62 8.14 -13.64
N ARG A 220 5.24 6.95 -14.13
CA ARG A 220 3.82 6.54 -14.27
C ARG A 220 3.43 5.53 -13.19
N PRO A 221 2.19 5.57 -12.67
CA PRO A 221 1.72 4.56 -11.72
C PRO A 221 1.75 3.12 -12.28
N LYS A 222 2.10 2.14 -11.43
CA LYS A 222 2.09 0.70 -11.76
C LYS A 222 0.91 0.03 -11.06
N GLY A 223 0.10 -0.76 -11.77
CA GLY A 223 -0.97 -1.55 -11.17
C GLY A 223 -0.45 -2.87 -10.61
N VAL A 224 -0.48 -3.06 -9.30
CA VAL A 224 -0.11 -4.30 -8.59
C VAL A 224 -1.29 -5.26 -8.57
N MET A 225 -1.12 -6.49 -9.07
CA MET A 225 -2.18 -7.51 -9.10
C MET A 225 -2.24 -8.31 -7.79
N VAL A 226 -3.36 -8.14 -7.07
CA VAL A 226 -3.70 -8.80 -5.80
C VAL A 226 -4.67 -9.95 -6.08
N THR A 227 -4.39 -11.15 -5.56
CA THR A 227 -5.23 -12.37 -5.76
C THR A 227 -6.28 -12.57 -4.68
N TYR A 228 -7.33 -13.35 -4.97
CA TYR A 228 -8.32 -13.78 -3.96
C TYR A 228 -7.62 -14.52 -2.79
N ARG A 229 -6.77 -15.51 -3.10
CA ARG A 229 -5.96 -16.26 -2.15
C ARG A 229 -5.13 -15.35 -1.24
N GLY A 230 -4.35 -14.44 -1.82
CA GLY A 230 -3.50 -13.56 -1.04
C GLY A 230 -4.31 -12.55 -0.20
N ALA A 231 -5.44 -12.05 -0.70
CA ALA A 231 -6.35 -11.20 0.07
C ALA A 231 -6.97 -11.95 1.27
N TYR A 232 -7.34 -13.22 1.08
CA TYR A 232 -7.84 -14.09 2.15
C TYR A 232 -6.77 -14.37 3.21
N MET A 233 -5.55 -14.72 2.79
CA MET A 233 -4.42 -14.99 3.69
C MET A 233 -3.92 -13.73 4.40
N MET A 234 -4.01 -12.56 3.76
CA MET A 234 -3.75 -11.26 4.38
C MET A 234 -4.80 -10.94 5.46
N ALA A 235 -6.09 -11.18 5.16
CA ALA A 235 -7.18 -10.95 6.11
C ALA A 235 -7.04 -11.82 7.37
N LEU A 236 -6.70 -13.11 7.22
CA LEU A 236 -6.45 -13.99 8.37
C LEU A 236 -5.17 -13.61 9.13
N GLY A 237 -4.10 -13.23 8.42
CA GLY A 237 -2.88 -12.72 9.05
C GLY A 237 -3.14 -11.51 9.93
N MET A 238 -3.87 -10.50 9.43
CA MET A 238 -4.26 -9.33 10.21
C MET A 238 -5.29 -9.62 11.30
N ALA A 239 -6.16 -10.62 11.13
CA ALA A 239 -7.06 -11.03 12.21
C ALA A 239 -6.29 -11.63 13.39
N ILE A 240 -5.30 -12.49 13.13
CA ILE A 240 -4.47 -13.13 14.15
C ILE A 240 -3.54 -12.12 14.81
N HIS A 241 -2.69 -11.43 14.03
CA HIS A 241 -1.71 -10.49 14.56
C HIS A 241 -2.38 -9.24 15.15
N GLY A 242 -3.48 -8.79 14.55
CA GLY A 242 -4.35 -7.74 15.09
C GLY A 242 -5.02 -8.10 16.42
N GLN A 243 -5.00 -9.37 16.84
CA GLN A 243 -5.80 -9.89 17.97
C GLN A 243 -7.29 -9.56 17.81
N LEU A 244 -7.78 -9.60 16.56
CA LEU A 244 -9.15 -9.25 16.25
C LEU A 244 -10.12 -10.34 16.74
N SER A 245 -11.22 -9.90 17.33
CA SER A 245 -12.31 -10.76 17.78
C SER A 245 -13.63 -10.16 17.35
N SER A 246 -14.75 -10.85 17.59
CA SER A 246 -16.06 -10.22 17.42
C SER A 246 -16.18 -8.96 18.29
N SER A 247 -15.59 -8.91 19.49
CA SER A 247 -15.62 -7.70 20.34
C SER A 247 -14.79 -6.52 19.82
N SER A 248 -14.03 -6.67 18.73
CA SER A 248 -13.22 -5.57 18.17
C SER A 248 -14.09 -4.50 17.52
N VAL A 249 -13.96 -3.26 18.00
CA VAL A 249 -14.42 -2.02 17.36
C VAL A 249 -13.21 -1.33 16.71
N TYR A 250 -13.24 -1.13 15.39
CA TYR A 250 -12.15 -0.56 14.59
C TYR A 250 -12.56 0.81 14.03
N LEU A 251 -11.70 1.82 14.18
CA LEU A 251 -11.91 3.18 13.69
C LEU A 251 -11.07 3.44 12.42
N TRP A 252 -11.74 3.86 11.34
CA TRP A 252 -11.16 3.99 10.01
C TRP A 252 -10.37 5.28 9.78
N THR A 253 -9.18 5.37 10.38
CA THR A 253 -8.18 6.43 10.13
C THR A 253 -7.17 6.09 9.01
N LEU A 254 -7.02 4.80 8.67
CA LEU A 254 -6.28 4.33 7.50
C LEU A 254 -7.15 4.46 6.23
N PRO A 255 -6.69 5.07 5.13
CA PRO A 255 -7.49 5.12 3.90
C PRO A 255 -7.73 3.74 3.29
N MET A 256 -8.98 3.38 3.03
CA MET A 256 -9.38 2.06 2.51
C MET A 256 -8.80 1.75 1.13
N PHE A 257 -8.51 2.74 0.29
CA PHE A 257 -7.81 2.49 -1.00
C PHE A 257 -6.37 2.01 -0.80
N HIS A 258 -5.74 2.29 0.34
CA HIS A 258 -4.30 2.07 0.49
C HIS A 258 -4.04 0.58 0.70
N CYS A 259 -3.69 -0.09 -0.40
CA CYS A 259 -3.48 -1.54 -0.44
C CYS A 259 -4.70 -2.29 0.11
N ASN A 260 -5.89 -1.80 -0.25
CA ASN A 260 -7.20 -2.25 0.24
C ASN A 260 -7.30 -2.31 1.78
N GLY A 261 -7.02 -1.18 2.42
CA GLY A 261 -7.10 -0.96 3.87
C GLY A 261 -6.16 -1.88 4.64
N TRP A 262 -5.04 -2.27 4.02
CA TRP A 262 -4.14 -3.32 4.49
C TRP A 262 -4.89 -4.58 5.00
N GLY A 263 -5.88 -5.05 4.24
CA GLY A 263 -6.63 -6.29 4.54
C GLY A 263 -7.70 -6.18 5.63
N PHE A 264 -7.77 -5.08 6.38
CA PHE A 264 -8.77 -4.90 7.45
C PHE A 264 -10.25 -4.90 6.98
N PRO A 265 -10.64 -4.48 5.76
CA PRO A 265 -12.04 -4.60 5.30
C PRO A 265 -12.52 -6.06 5.22
N TRP A 266 -11.59 -7.00 5.08
CA TRP A 266 -11.83 -8.44 5.12
C TRP A 266 -11.64 -9.01 6.53
N ALA A 267 -10.56 -8.64 7.23
CA ALA A 267 -10.24 -9.18 8.56
C ALA A 267 -11.32 -8.86 9.62
N ILE A 268 -11.84 -7.64 9.65
CA ILE A 268 -12.85 -7.22 10.64
C ILE A 268 -14.18 -7.97 10.39
N VAL A 269 -14.54 -8.14 9.12
CA VAL A 269 -15.73 -8.91 8.71
C VAL A 269 -15.57 -10.39 9.03
N ALA A 270 -14.38 -10.99 8.85
CA ALA A 270 -14.11 -12.39 9.16
C ALA A 270 -14.37 -12.73 10.64
N VAL A 271 -13.96 -11.85 11.55
CA VAL A 271 -14.20 -12.03 13.01
C VAL A 271 -15.58 -11.55 13.46
N GLY A 272 -16.26 -10.73 12.65
CA GLY A 272 -17.56 -10.12 12.98
C GLY A 272 -17.45 -8.89 13.89
N GLY A 273 -16.40 -8.09 13.74
CA GLY A 273 -16.17 -6.85 14.49
C GLY A 273 -17.05 -5.68 14.01
N THR A 274 -16.96 -4.54 14.69
CA THR A 274 -17.67 -3.30 14.33
C THR A 274 -16.71 -2.34 13.64
N GLN A 275 -17.11 -1.75 12.52
CA GLN A 275 -16.34 -0.73 11.79
C GLN A 275 -16.95 0.65 12.00
N ILE A 276 -16.18 1.62 12.48
CA ILE A 276 -16.57 3.02 12.59
C ILE A 276 -15.86 3.81 11.49
N MET A 277 -16.67 4.42 10.63
CA MET A 277 -16.25 5.10 9.41
C MET A 277 -15.91 6.57 9.64
N LEU A 278 -15.07 7.13 8.78
CA LEU A 278 -14.65 8.53 8.81
C LEU A 278 -14.46 9.02 7.37
N ASN A 279 -15.40 9.80 6.85
CA ASN A 279 -15.30 10.38 5.50
C ASN A 279 -14.01 11.22 5.34
N LYS A 280 -13.56 11.90 6.40
CA LYS A 280 -12.27 12.60 6.47
C LYS A 280 -11.63 12.43 7.84
N LEU A 281 -10.30 12.63 7.92
CA LEU A 281 -9.63 12.77 9.21
C LEU A 281 -10.10 14.04 9.92
N ASP A 282 -10.68 13.85 11.10
CA ASP A 282 -11.15 14.89 12.01
C ASP A 282 -10.72 14.47 13.42
N TYR A 283 -9.72 15.16 13.98
CA TYR A 283 -9.05 14.70 15.20
C TYR A 283 -9.89 14.90 16.47
N ALA A 284 -10.79 15.89 16.48
CA ALA A 284 -11.78 16.06 17.55
C ALA A 284 -12.81 14.91 17.51
N LEU A 285 -13.32 14.55 16.32
CA LEU A 285 -14.21 13.41 16.15
C LEU A 285 -13.52 12.08 16.47
N ILE A 286 -12.26 11.89 16.08
CA ILE A 286 -11.45 10.71 16.45
C ILE A 286 -11.36 10.59 17.98
N TRP A 287 -11.03 11.68 18.68
CA TRP A 287 -10.97 11.66 20.15
C TRP A 287 -12.33 11.45 20.81
N LYS A 288 -13.40 12.01 20.25
CA LYS A 288 -14.77 11.73 20.70
C LYS A 288 -15.08 10.23 20.59
N LEU A 289 -14.81 9.61 19.44
CA LEU A 289 -15.08 8.19 19.19
C LEU A 289 -14.20 7.27 20.04
N LEU A 290 -12.92 7.62 20.27
CA LEU A 290 -12.03 6.92 21.20
C LEU A 290 -12.56 6.95 22.65
N LYS A 291 -13.16 8.07 23.08
CA LYS A 291 -13.75 8.26 24.41
C LYS A 291 -15.12 7.57 24.58
N GLU A 292 -15.99 7.64 23.56
CA GLU A 292 -17.42 7.29 23.69
C GLU A 292 -17.81 5.93 23.08
N HIS A 293 -17.17 5.50 21.98
CA HIS A 293 -17.61 4.34 21.20
C HIS A 293 -16.84 3.03 21.50
N GLY A 294 -16.01 3.00 22.54
CA GLY A 294 -15.26 1.80 22.94
C GLY A 294 -14.29 1.29 21.87
N VAL A 295 -13.73 2.20 21.06
CA VAL A 295 -12.78 1.87 19.99
C VAL A 295 -11.61 1.06 20.54
N THR A 296 -11.32 -0.07 19.90
CA THR A 296 -10.27 -1.03 20.30
C THR A 296 -9.08 -1.04 19.36
N HIS A 297 -9.28 -0.62 18.10
CA HIS A 297 -8.28 -0.66 17.04
C HIS A 297 -8.39 0.58 16.15
N TYR A 298 -7.26 1.12 15.70
CA TYR A 298 -7.20 2.05 14.56
C TYR A 298 -5.80 1.99 13.92
N ASN A 299 -5.68 2.31 12.63
CA ASN A 299 -4.41 2.20 11.92
C ASN A 299 -4.08 3.52 11.21
N GLY A 300 -2.81 3.90 11.12
CA GLY A 300 -2.41 5.12 10.41
C GLY A 300 -0.91 5.39 10.46
N ALA A 301 -0.40 6.09 9.45
CA ALA A 301 1.02 6.45 9.33
C ALA A 301 1.48 7.34 10.51
N PRO A 302 2.80 7.42 10.81
CA PRO A 302 3.31 8.19 11.96
C PRO A 302 2.93 9.67 12.00
N THR A 303 2.59 10.28 10.86
CA THR A 303 2.01 11.64 10.81
C THR A 303 0.61 11.70 11.44
N VAL A 304 -0.28 10.75 11.11
CA VAL A 304 -1.63 10.64 11.72
C VAL A 304 -1.52 10.32 13.20
N GLN A 305 -0.56 9.48 13.60
CA GLN A 305 -0.29 9.17 15.01
C GLN A 305 0.17 10.40 15.80
N ASN A 306 1.04 11.24 15.21
CA ASN A 306 1.46 12.51 15.80
C ASN A 306 0.28 13.45 16.02
N GLU A 307 -0.54 13.69 15.00
CA GLU A 307 -1.70 14.59 15.11
C GLU A 307 -2.70 14.10 16.17
N ILE A 308 -2.98 12.80 16.24
CA ILE A 308 -3.81 12.21 17.31
C ILE A 308 -3.18 12.46 18.69
N CYS A 309 -1.87 12.25 18.86
CA CYS A 309 -1.18 12.43 20.15
C CYS A 309 -1.01 13.90 20.57
N ASN A 310 -1.05 14.85 19.63
CA ASN A 310 -0.80 16.27 19.87
C ASN A 310 -2.11 17.11 19.91
N HIS A 311 -3.27 16.50 19.71
CA HIS A 311 -4.58 17.17 19.72
C HIS A 311 -5.00 17.63 21.12
N GLU A 312 -5.78 18.72 21.23
CA GLU A 312 -6.17 19.29 22.54
C GLU A 312 -7.11 18.39 23.37
N ASP A 313 -7.94 17.57 22.72
CA ASP A 313 -8.75 16.53 23.36
C ASP A 313 -7.95 15.32 23.90
N ALA A 314 -6.63 15.25 23.65
CA ALA A 314 -5.84 14.05 23.91
C ALA A 314 -5.76 13.73 25.41
N VAL A 315 -6.28 12.56 25.79
CA VAL A 315 -6.38 12.11 27.17
C VAL A 315 -6.05 10.62 27.26
N ARG A 316 -5.49 10.17 28.38
CA ARG A 316 -5.26 8.75 28.62
C ARG A 316 -6.58 8.00 28.73
N LEU A 317 -6.82 7.07 27.80
CA LEU A 317 -8.06 6.30 27.76
C LEU A 317 -8.13 5.29 28.92
N GLY A 318 -9.34 4.95 29.36
CA GLY A 318 -9.57 3.98 30.44
C GLY A 318 -9.19 2.53 30.07
N HIS A 319 -9.09 2.25 28.78
CA HIS A 319 -8.73 0.96 28.19
C HIS A 319 -7.54 1.12 27.23
N SER A 320 -6.96 0.00 26.79
CA SER A 320 -5.94 0.02 25.72
C SER A 320 -6.56 0.00 24.34
N VAL A 321 -5.97 0.75 23.40
CA VAL A 321 -6.35 0.75 21.97
C VAL A 321 -5.14 0.32 21.13
N ASN A 322 -5.27 -0.73 20.33
CA ASN A 322 -4.19 -1.22 19.47
C ASN A 322 -4.05 -0.30 18.24
N ALA A 323 -2.84 0.17 17.97
CA ALA A 323 -2.55 1.21 16.99
C ALA A 323 -1.45 0.77 16.01
N TYR A 324 -1.82 0.31 14.81
CA TYR A 324 -0.84 -0.13 13.80
C TYR A 324 -0.37 1.05 12.96
N SER A 325 0.95 1.15 12.75
CA SER A 325 1.57 2.27 12.04
C SER A 325 2.68 1.81 11.10
N GLY A 326 2.62 2.28 9.85
CA GLY A 326 3.56 1.93 8.78
C GLY A 326 3.62 3.01 7.71
N GLY A 327 4.42 2.78 6.67
CA GLY A 327 4.78 3.78 5.66
C GLY A 327 5.97 4.67 6.04
N SER A 328 6.36 4.67 7.32
CA SER A 328 7.68 5.08 7.83
C SER A 328 7.87 4.51 9.24
N ALA A 329 9.10 4.57 9.78
CA ALA A 329 9.37 4.17 11.16
C ALA A 329 8.66 5.07 12.19
N LEU A 330 8.38 4.53 13.38
CA LEU A 330 7.93 5.27 14.55
C LEU A 330 9.13 5.78 15.34
N SER A 331 9.16 7.08 15.66
CA SER A 331 10.18 7.60 16.58
C SER A 331 9.91 7.14 18.02
N SER A 332 10.97 6.91 18.79
CA SER A 332 10.90 6.53 20.20
C SER A 332 10.06 7.52 21.04
N THR A 333 10.17 8.81 20.73
CA THR A 333 9.36 9.90 21.31
C THR A 333 7.86 9.73 21.03
N LEU A 334 7.47 9.38 19.80
CA LEU A 334 6.07 9.11 19.44
C LEU A 334 5.54 7.84 20.13
N VAL A 335 6.34 6.77 20.15
CA VAL A 335 6.03 5.52 20.89
C VAL A 335 5.71 5.81 22.35
N ARG A 336 6.51 6.65 23.03
CA ARG A 336 6.28 7.07 24.43
C ARG A 336 4.97 7.85 24.58
N ARG A 337 4.66 8.81 23.70
CA ARG A 337 3.39 9.57 23.73
C ARG A 337 2.17 8.66 23.55
N MET A 338 2.22 7.74 22.59
CA MET A 338 1.15 6.77 22.35
C MET A 338 0.91 5.90 23.60
N LYS A 339 1.97 5.28 24.16
CA LYS A 339 1.88 4.48 25.39
C LYS A 339 1.31 5.28 26.57
N ALA A 340 1.69 6.55 26.74
CA ALA A 340 1.17 7.42 27.79
C ALA A 340 -0.34 7.69 27.68
N LEU A 341 -0.90 7.66 26.47
CA LEU A 341 -2.33 7.81 26.17
C LEU A 341 -3.12 6.48 26.21
N ASN A 342 -2.48 5.36 26.57
CA ASN A 342 -2.98 3.98 26.42
C ASN A 342 -3.21 3.52 24.97
N LEU A 343 -2.60 4.20 24.00
CA LEU A 343 -2.54 3.77 22.60
C LEU A 343 -1.31 2.84 22.47
N LYS A 344 -1.51 1.62 21.98
CA LYS A 344 -0.47 0.58 21.87
C LYS A 344 0.12 0.56 20.46
N PRO A 345 1.26 1.23 20.20
CA PRO A 345 1.89 1.21 18.88
C PRO A 345 2.34 -0.20 18.51
N THR A 346 2.09 -0.58 17.27
CA THR A 346 2.76 -1.71 16.60
C THR A 346 3.25 -1.22 15.24
N GLN A 347 4.56 -1.20 15.04
CA GLN A 347 5.14 -0.86 13.75
C GLN A 347 4.97 -2.01 12.75
N VAL A 348 4.64 -1.67 11.51
CA VAL A 348 4.39 -2.61 10.43
C VAL A 348 5.16 -2.24 9.16
N TYR A 349 5.59 -3.23 8.40
CA TYR A 349 6.27 -3.03 7.11
C TYR A 349 5.75 -3.95 6.01
N GLY A 350 5.74 -3.40 4.81
CA GLY A 350 5.48 -4.07 3.54
C GLY A 350 5.06 -3.04 2.49
N LEU A 351 4.91 -3.51 1.26
CA LEU A 351 4.59 -2.74 0.07
C LEU A 351 3.20 -3.12 -0.45
N THR A 352 2.66 -2.37 -1.40
CA THR A 352 1.43 -2.79 -2.12
C THR A 352 1.64 -4.14 -2.79
N GLU A 353 2.85 -4.34 -3.33
CA GLU A 353 3.39 -5.58 -3.87
C GLU A 353 3.40 -6.76 -2.88
N THR A 354 3.32 -6.50 -1.57
CA THR A 354 3.24 -7.53 -0.51
C THR A 354 1.87 -7.62 0.17
N TYR A 355 0.79 -7.09 -0.43
CA TYR A 355 -0.62 -7.07 0.07
C TYR A 355 -0.85 -6.35 1.40
N GLY A 356 0.21 -6.12 2.17
CA GLY A 356 0.18 -5.88 3.59
C GLY A 356 1.49 -5.35 4.12
N PRO A 357 1.47 -4.80 5.36
CA PRO A 357 2.06 -5.48 6.50
C PRO A 357 2.23 -7.00 6.29
N ALA A 358 3.32 -7.38 5.63
CA ALA A 358 3.80 -8.76 5.62
C ALA A 358 4.80 -9.00 6.77
N VAL A 359 5.24 -7.91 7.45
CA VAL A 359 6.21 -7.89 8.54
C VAL A 359 5.67 -7.02 9.68
N LEU A 360 5.82 -7.48 10.93
CA LEU A 360 5.42 -6.78 12.14
C LEU A 360 6.54 -6.77 13.18
N THR A 361 6.61 -5.65 13.93
CA THR A 361 7.52 -5.51 15.07
C THR A 361 7.17 -6.48 16.20
N TYR A 362 8.08 -6.62 17.16
CA TYR A 362 8.00 -7.52 18.30
C TYR A 362 6.63 -7.42 19.02
N ASP A 363 6.07 -8.57 19.39
CA ASP A 363 4.81 -8.63 20.11
C ASP A 363 4.95 -8.10 21.56
N HIS A 364 3.82 -7.77 22.19
CA HIS A 364 3.82 -7.17 23.52
C HIS A 364 4.33 -8.09 24.66
N PHE A 365 4.27 -9.42 24.51
CA PHE A 365 4.87 -10.34 25.48
C PHE A 365 6.39 -10.37 25.33
N THR A 366 6.91 -10.42 24.11
CA THR A 366 8.36 -10.30 23.84
C THR A 366 8.90 -8.95 24.33
N LEU A 367 8.21 -7.85 24.00
CA LEU A 367 8.58 -6.50 24.47
C LEU A 367 8.53 -6.35 26.00
N SER A 368 7.64 -7.03 26.71
CA SER A 368 7.53 -6.93 28.19
C SER A 368 8.74 -7.48 28.96
N GLN A 369 9.68 -8.14 28.27
CA GLN A 369 10.93 -8.65 28.84
C GLN A 369 12.04 -7.57 28.90
N TYR A 370 11.82 -6.43 28.26
CA TYR A 370 12.77 -5.32 28.12
C TYR A 370 12.29 -4.06 28.84
N ASP A 371 13.20 -3.15 29.19
CA ASP A 371 12.85 -1.83 29.75
C ASP A 371 12.24 -0.89 28.69
N GLU A 372 11.77 0.30 29.11
CA GLU A 372 11.10 1.25 28.19
C GLU A 372 12.02 1.84 27.10
N GLU A 373 13.34 1.84 27.29
CA GLU A 373 14.29 2.35 26.30
C GLU A 373 14.60 1.28 25.26
N GLU A 374 14.93 0.06 25.68
CA GLU A 374 15.09 -1.09 24.80
C GLU A 374 13.80 -1.38 24.02
N GLN A 375 12.63 -1.39 24.68
CA GLN A 375 11.34 -1.49 23.99
C GLN A 375 11.15 -0.43 22.91
N ALA A 376 11.65 0.81 23.11
CA ALA A 376 11.50 1.88 22.14
C ALA A 376 12.45 1.73 20.94
N LYS A 377 13.62 1.08 21.10
CA LYS A 377 14.52 0.70 20.01
C LYS A 377 13.94 -0.48 19.22
N LEU A 378 13.49 -1.52 19.92
CA LEU A 378 12.88 -2.71 19.31
C LEU A 378 11.60 -2.35 18.52
N LEU A 379 10.74 -1.48 19.05
CA LEU A 379 9.52 -0.99 18.36
C LEU A 379 9.81 -0.16 17.10
N ALA A 380 11.01 0.39 16.93
CA ALA A 380 11.42 1.11 15.72
C ALA A 380 11.90 0.15 14.61
N ARG A 381 12.15 -1.13 14.92
CA ARG A 381 12.45 -2.16 13.92
C ARG A 381 11.19 -2.73 13.29
N PRO A 382 11.17 -2.96 11.96
CA PRO A 382 10.11 -3.68 11.28
C PRO A 382 9.82 -5.09 11.82
N GLY A 383 10.82 -5.80 12.37
CA GLY A 383 10.62 -7.08 13.05
C GLY A 383 10.64 -8.31 12.15
N PHE A 384 9.57 -9.11 12.18
CA PHE A 384 9.48 -10.48 11.65
C PHE A 384 8.29 -10.67 10.69
N ASN A 385 8.34 -11.67 9.81
CA ASN A 385 7.22 -12.01 8.93
C ASN A 385 5.97 -12.45 9.71
N ILE A 386 4.79 -12.19 9.16
CA ILE A 386 3.52 -12.67 9.73
C ILE A 386 3.28 -14.15 9.45
N VAL A 387 2.41 -14.77 10.24
CA VAL A 387 2.06 -16.22 10.17
C VAL A 387 1.51 -16.70 8.82
N THR A 388 1.13 -15.80 7.91
CA THR A 388 0.67 -16.11 6.55
C THR A 388 1.66 -15.74 5.43
N SER A 389 2.83 -15.22 5.80
CA SER A 389 4.02 -15.01 4.96
C SER A 389 5.07 -16.09 5.21
N ASP A 390 5.86 -16.41 4.18
CA ASP A 390 7.09 -17.19 4.32
C ASP A 390 8.15 -16.40 5.15
N GLU A 391 9.27 -17.07 5.51
CA GLU A 391 10.40 -16.43 6.21
C GLU A 391 10.91 -15.21 5.43
N LEU A 392 11.03 -14.08 6.13
CA LEU A 392 11.57 -12.85 5.57
C LEU A 392 13.09 -12.97 5.35
N ARG A 393 13.55 -12.68 4.14
CA ARG A 393 14.98 -12.78 3.79
C ARG A 393 15.54 -11.42 3.42
N VAL A 394 16.82 -11.23 3.72
CA VAL A 394 17.61 -10.05 3.32
C VAL A 394 18.77 -10.59 2.50
N LEU A 395 18.73 -10.36 1.19
CA LEU A 395 19.67 -10.98 0.24
C LEU A 395 20.73 -9.99 -0.22
N ASN A 396 21.98 -10.42 -0.24
CA ASN A 396 23.05 -9.67 -0.87
C ASN A 396 22.78 -9.55 -2.39
N VAL A 397 22.67 -8.32 -2.88
CA VAL A 397 22.19 -7.99 -4.25
C VAL A 397 23.07 -8.52 -5.38
N GLN A 398 24.32 -8.89 -5.10
CA GLN A 398 25.27 -9.41 -6.10
C GLN A 398 25.27 -10.95 -6.15
N THR A 399 24.98 -11.62 -5.04
CA THR A 399 25.13 -13.08 -4.89
C THR A 399 23.82 -13.83 -4.69
N ALA A 400 22.72 -13.13 -4.42
CA ALA A 400 21.40 -13.69 -4.09
C ALA A 400 21.40 -14.69 -2.91
N LYS A 401 22.36 -14.53 -1.99
CA LYS A 401 22.47 -15.28 -0.72
C LYS A 401 22.11 -14.39 0.45
N ASP A 402 21.65 -14.99 1.54
CA ASP A 402 21.33 -14.27 2.77
C ASP A 402 22.55 -13.54 3.33
N VAL A 403 22.32 -12.34 3.85
CA VAL A 403 23.29 -11.61 4.66
C VAL A 403 23.48 -12.30 6.03
N LYS A 404 24.62 -12.07 6.69
CA LYS A 404 24.79 -12.58 8.06
C LYS A 404 23.79 -11.91 9.01
N PRO A 405 23.24 -12.66 10.00
CA PRO A 405 22.43 -12.09 11.08
C PRO A 405 23.35 -11.40 12.12
N ASP A 406 24.08 -10.36 11.70
CA ASP A 406 25.07 -9.65 12.53
C ASP A 406 24.76 -8.15 12.72
N GLY A 407 23.63 -7.68 12.18
CA GLY A 407 23.20 -6.28 12.22
C GLY A 407 24.02 -5.33 11.35
N LYS A 408 24.85 -5.84 10.42
CA LYS A 408 25.84 -5.03 9.67
C LYS A 408 25.91 -5.35 8.19
N ASP A 409 25.84 -6.63 7.79
CA ASP A 409 25.83 -6.99 6.37
C ASP A 409 24.54 -6.47 5.70
N ILE A 410 24.64 -5.47 4.83
CA ILE A 410 23.50 -4.89 4.12
C ILE A 410 23.10 -5.76 2.92
N GLY A 411 21.80 -5.97 2.77
CA GLY A 411 21.17 -6.59 1.60
C GLY A 411 19.82 -5.93 1.27
N GLU A 412 19.11 -6.46 0.28
CA GLU A 412 17.78 -6.01 -0.13
C GLU A 412 16.72 -6.97 0.43
N ILE A 413 15.60 -6.44 0.93
CA ILE A 413 14.52 -7.25 1.49
C ILE A 413 13.85 -8.06 0.37
N CYS A 414 13.62 -9.33 0.66
CA CYS A 414 13.05 -10.30 -0.27
C CYS A 414 11.91 -11.10 0.37
N PHE A 415 10.84 -11.31 -0.40
CA PHE A 415 9.64 -12.05 0.02
C PHE A 415 9.33 -13.24 -0.90
N THR A 416 8.74 -14.28 -0.32
CA THR A 416 8.05 -15.37 -1.02
C THR A 416 6.68 -15.64 -0.37
N GLY A 417 5.89 -16.52 -0.98
CA GLY A 417 4.64 -17.02 -0.37
C GLY A 417 3.38 -16.25 -0.74
N ASN A 418 2.32 -16.51 0.02
CA ASN A 418 0.94 -16.16 -0.34
C ASN A 418 0.65 -14.65 -0.39
N LEU A 419 1.53 -13.83 0.20
CA LEU A 419 1.38 -12.37 0.28
C LEU A 419 2.24 -11.65 -0.75
N VAL A 420 2.73 -12.31 -1.80
CA VAL A 420 3.49 -11.67 -2.89
C VAL A 420 2.62 -11.50 -4.13
N MET A 421 2.65 -10.32 -4.75
CA MET A 421 1.78 -9.96 -5.89
C MET A 421 1.86 -10.97 -7.06
N LYS A 422 0.78 -11.07 -7.85
CA LYS A 422 0.80 -11.84 -9.11
C LYS A 422 1.67 -11.19 -10.20
N GLY A 423 2.05 -9.93 -10.01
CA GLY A 423 2.86 -9.12 -10.93
C GLY A 423 2.27 -7.74 -11.18
N TYR A 424 2.91 -6.99 -12.07
CA TYR A 424 2.41 -5.69 -12.52
C TYR A 424 1.50 -5.84 -13.74
N TYR A 425 0.27 -5.36 -13.63
CA TYR A 425 -0.76 -5.37 -14.66
C TYR A 425 -0.26 -4.69 -15.96
N LYS A 426 -0.40 -5.40 -17.09
CA LYS A 426 0.10 -5.00 -18.42
C LYS A 426 1.61 -4.67 -18.49
N ASN A 427 2.42 -5.14 -17.53
CA ASN A 427 3.85 -4.81 -17.48
C ASN A 427 4.73 -6.04 -17.12
N PRO A 428 4.96 -6.96 -18.08
CA PRO A 428 5.77 -8.14 -17.86
C PRO A 428 7.25 -7.81 -17.57
N GLU A 429 7.79 -6.74 -18.16
CA GLU A 429 9.21 -6.38 -17.99
C GLU A 429 9.54 -5.87 -16.58
N GLU A 430 8.71 -4.98 -16.01
CA GLU A 430 8.89 -4.58 -14.61
C GLU A 430 8.58 -5.72 -13.64
N THR A 431 7.72 -6.67 -14.04
CA THR A 431 7.47 -7.90 -13.28
C THR A 431 8.72 -8.77 -13.25
N LYS A 432 9.32 -9.05 -14.41
CA LYS A 432 10.56 -9.85 -14.55
C LYS A 432 11.78 -9.24 -13.84
N LYS A 433 11.84 -7.92 -13.67
CA LYS A 433 12.89 -7.25 -12.87
C LYS A 433 12.68 -7.39 -11.35
N ALA A 434 11.42 -7.39 -10.92
CA ALA A 434 11.04 -7.57 -9.51
C ALA A 434 11.13 -9.04 -9.06
N PHE A 435 10.77 -9.98 -9.93
CA PHE A 435 10.85 -11.42 -9.70
C PHE A 435 12.13 -12.01 -10.30
N ARG A 436 13.18 -12.06 -9.49
CA ARG A 436 14.50 -12.61 -9.86
C ARG A 436 15.00 -13.60 -8.80
N HIS A 437 15.75 -14.61 -9.20
CA HIS A 437 16.28 -15.66 -8.30
C HIS A 437 15.20 -16.40 -7.46
N GLY A 438 13.95 -16.47 -7.95
CA GLY A 438 12.85 -17.19 -7.30
C GLY A 438 12.14 -16.43 -6.17
N VAL A 439 12.47 -15.15 -5.93
CA VAL A 439 11.84 -14.31 -4.89
C VAL A 439 11.40 -12.96 -5.46
N TYR A 440 10.50 -12.27 -4.75
CA TYR A 440 10.20 -10.85 -5.01
C TYR A 440 11.17 -9.98 -4.23
N TRP A 441 11.80 -9.01 -4.91
CA TRP A 441 12.76 -8.07 -4.33
C TRP A 441 12.14 -6.67 -4.23
N THR A 442 12.22 -6.05 -3.05
CA THR A 442 11.47 -4.81 -2.75
C THR A 442 12.12 -3.52 -3.27
N GLY A 443 13.44 -3.50 -3.41
CA GLY A 443 14.22 -2.26 -3.53
C GLY A 443 14.51 -1.55 -2.20
N ASP A 444 14.00 -2.04 -1.07
CA ASP A 444 14.32 -1.52 0.27
C ASP A 444 15.54 -2.28 0.84
N LEU A 445 16.51 -1.57 1.41
CA LEU A 445 17.74 -2.13 1.97
C LEU A 445 17.63 -2.32 3.49
N ALA A 446 18.16 -3.43 3.99
CA ALA A 446 18.12 -3.81 5.39
C ALA A 446 19.37 -4.55 5.85
N VAL A 447 19.50 -4.67 7.17
CA VAL A 447 20.35 -5.67 7.84
C VAL A 447 19.47 -6.69 8.55
N ARG A 448 20.01 -7.89 8.79
CA ARG A 448 19.40 -8.91 9.65
C ARG A 448 20.13 -8.95 10.99
N HIS A 449 19.40 -8.96 12.10
CA HIS A 449 19.95 -9.02 13.46
C HIS A 449 20.12 -10.46 13.97
N PRO A 450 20.92 -10.69 15.04
CA PRO A 450 21.15 -12.02 15.61
C PRO A 450 19.90 -12.74 16.14
N ASP A 451 18.83 -12.00 16.43
CA ASP A 451 17.51 -12.55 16.82
C ASP A 451 16.65 -12.96 15.60
N GLY A 452 17.14 -12.73 14.38
CA GLY A 452 16.45 -13.00 13.12
C GLY A 452 15.61 -11.84 12.59
N SER A 453 15.41 -10.77 13.37
CA SER A 453 14.64 -9.58 12.95
C SER A 453 15.37 -8.79 11.86
N ILE A 454 14.63 -7.94 11.14
CA ILE A 454 15.22 -6.98 10.21
C ILE A 454 15.17 -5.53 10.72
N GLU A 455 16.12 -4.72 10.25
CA GLU A 455 16.15 -3.27 10.41
C GLU A 455 16.39 -2.64 9.03
N ILE A 456 15.45 -1.80 8.57
CA ILE A 456 15.58 -1.07 7.30
C ILE A 456 16.61 0.03 7.49
N VAL A 457 17.61 0.05 6.61
CA VAL A 457 18.70 1.03 6.61
C VAL A 457 18.36 2.20 5.69
N ASP A 458 17.85 1.93 4.50
CA ASP A 458 17.45 2.94 3.50
C ASP A 458 16.67 2.25 2.35
N ARG A 459 16.32 3.00 1.30
CA ARG A 459 16.00 2.43 -0.02
C ARG A 459 17.24 2.40 -0.92
N SER A 460 17.33 1.39 -1.76
CA SER A 460 18.41 1.22 -2.76
C SER A 460 18.57 2.37 -3.78
N LYS A 461 17.64 3.34 -3.78
CA LYS A 461 17.64 4.52 -4.66
C LYS A 461 17.71 5.85 -3.91
N ASP A 462 17.58 5.82 -2.58
CA ASP A 462 17.54 7.00 -1.71
C ASP A 462 18.77 7.07 -0.77
N VAL A 463 19.60 6.01 -0.73
CA VAL A 463 20.99 6.03 -0.19
C VAL A 463 21.80 7.15 -0.85
N ILE A 464 22.45 7.96 -0.02
CA ILE A 464 23.33 9.04 -0.47
C ILE A 464 24.76 8.49 -0.58
N VAL A 465 25.37 8.57 -1.78
CA VAL A 465 26.71 8.01 -2.05
C VAL A 465 27.76 9.11 -2.00
N SER A 466 28.41 9.27 -0.84
CA SER A 466 29.39 10.34 -0.60
C SER A 466 30.82 9.79 -0.61
N GLY A 467 31.58 10.11 -1.64
CA GLY A 467 33.00 9.71 -1.76
C GLY A 467 33.24 8.20 -1.93
N GLY A 468 32.19 7.44 -2.25
CA GLY A 468 32.20 5.96 -2.27
C GLY A 468 31.66 5.30 -1.00
N GLU A 469 31.35 6.07 0.04
CA GLU A 469 30.67 5.58 1.25
C GLU A 469 29.15 5.79 1.16
N ASN A 470 28.39 4.79 1.60
CA ASN A 470 26.92 4.87 1.66
C ASN A 470 26.48 5.55 2.96
N ILE A 471 25.69 6.61 2.85
CA ILE A 471 25.05 7.29 3.98
C ILE A 471 23.56 6.99 3.95
N SER A 472 23.03 6.48 5.05
CA SER A 472 21.57 6.31 5.22
C SER A 472 20.92 7.67 5.45
N SER A 473 19.91 7.98 4.66
CA SER A 473 19.02 9.15 4.85
C SER A 473 18.34 9.09 6.22
N ILE A 474 17.75 7.92 6.53
CA ILE A 474 17.00 7.62 7.75
C ILE A 474 17.88 7.71 9.01
N GLU A 475 19.13 7.25 8.96
CA GLU A 475 20.09 7.36 10.08
C GLU A 475 20.28 8.82 10.48
N VAL A 476 20.50 9.70 9.49
CA VAL A 476 20.72 11.13 9.73
C VAL A 476 19.44 11.84 10.20
N GLU A 477 18.28 11.52 9.61
CA GLU A 477 16.98 11.99 10.12
C GLU A 477 16.76 11.57 11.58
N SER A 478 17.03 10.31 11.91
CA SER A 478 16.80 9.72 13.23
C SER A 478 17.61 10.38 14.36
N VAL A 479 18.74 11.01 14.03
CA VAL A 479 19.53 11.83 14.96
C VAL A 479 18.97 13.24 15.06
N ILE A 480 18.62 13.88 13.94
CA ILE A 480 18.10 15.25 13.92
C ILE A 480 16.78 15.36 14.69
N VAL A 481 15.85 14.42 14.53
CA VAL A 481 14.54 14.44 15.22
C VAL A 481 14.60 14.16 16.74
N GLN A 482 15.80 14.00 17.32
CA GLN A 482 16.00 13.94 18.77
C GLN A 482 16.05 15.33 19.41
N LEU A 483 16.26 16.40 18.62
CA LEU A 483 16.25 17.77 19.10
C LEU A 483 14.82 18.24 19.41
N ASP A 484 14.61 18.77 20.62
CA ASP A 484 13.27 19.02 21.14
C ASP A 484 12.58 20.26 20.51
N GLU A 485 13.29 21.01 19.69
CA GLU A 485 12.79 22.08 18.83
C GLU A 485 12.16 21.57 17.53
N ILE A 486 12.49 20.34 17.09
CA ILE A 486 12.17 19.83 15.74
C ILE A 486 10.85 19.04 15.73
N SER A 487 10.02 19.33 14.73
CA SER A 487 8.73 18.68 14.49
C SER A 487 8.83 17.61 13.40
N GLU A 488 9.51 17.91 12.29
CA GLU A 488 9.74 17.00 11.17
C GLU A 488 11.13 17.26 10.58
N CYS A 489 11.76 16.22 10.02
CA CYS A 489 12.98 16.34 9.23
C CYS A 489 12.87 15.44 7.99
N ALA A 490 13.57 15.81 6.92
CA ALA A 490 13.80 14.96 5.76
C ALA A 490 15.22 15.19 5.23
N ILE A 491 15.92 14.12 4.83
CA ILE A 491 17.28 14.15 4.30
C ILE A 491 17.28 13.82 2.80
N VAL A 492 18.12 14.51 2.03
CA VAL A 492 18.30 14.26 0.58
C VAL A 492 19.76 14.24 0.18
N ALA A 493 20.07 13.56 -0.92
CA ALA A 493 21.28 13.77 -1.68
C ALA A 493 21.29 15.18 -2.29
N GLY A 494 22.12 16.07 -1.74
CA GLY A 494 22.56 17.29 -2.41
C GLY A 494 23.86 17.03 -3.19
N PRO A 495 24.05 17.61 -4.38
CA PRO A 495 25.28 17.43 -5.15
C PRO A 495 26.48 18.10 -4.44
N ASP A 496 27.67 17.49 -4.54
CA ASP A 496 28.94 17.99 -3.99
C ASP A 496 30.08 17.76 -5.01
N ASP A 497 30.76 18.82 -5.43
CA ASP A 497 31.80 18.79 -6.48
C ASP A 497 33.01 17.89 -6.17
N LYS A 498 33.22 17.53 -4.90
CA LYS A 498 34.36 16.72 -4.42
C LYS A 498 33.96 15.28 -4.06
N TRP A 499 32.74 15.07 -3.59
CA TRP A 499 32.28 13.81 -3.03
C TRP A 499 31.12 13.18 -3.82
N GLY A 500 30.64 13.82 -4.89
CA GLY A 500 29.47 13.39 -5.66
C GLY A 500 28.18 13.86 -4.99
N GLU A 501 27.89 13.32 -3.81
CA GLU A 501 26.70 13.67 -3.02
C GLU A 501 27.03 13.97 -1.56
N ARG A 502 26.16 14.73 -0.90
CA ARG A 502 26.18 15.04 0.54
C ARG A 502 24.76 15.13 1.12
N PRO A 503 24.55 14.77 2.40
CA PRO A 503 23.25 14.96 3.04
C PRO A 503 22.90 16.45 3.20
N VAL A 504 21.72 16.82 2.73
CA VAL A 504 21.08 18.13 2.98
C VAL A 504 19.79 17.87 3.74
N ALA A 505 19.60 18.55 4.87
CA ALA A 505 18.43 18.39 5.72
C ALA A 505 17.40 19.48 5.46
N PHE A 506 16.13 19.11 5.31
CA PHE A 506 15.00 20.01 5.46
C PHE A 506 14.39 19.80 6.85
N VAL A 507 14.12 20.88 7.57
CA VAL A 507 13.70 20.83 8.99
C VAL A 507 12.48 21.72 9.23
N VAL A 508 11.44 21.17 9.84
CA VAL A 508 10.29 21.90 10.38
C VAL A 508 10.44 22.03 11.89
N LEU A 509 10.38 23.25 12.41
CA LEU A 509 10.40 23.51 13.85
C LEU A 509 8.99 23.44 14.46
N LYS A 510 8.92 23.03 15.74
CA LYS A 510 7.68 23.13 16.53
C LYS A 510 7.28 24.60 16.68
N LYS A 511 5.98 24.89 16.81
CA LYS A 511 5.45 26.27 16.96
C LYS A 511 6.20 27.02 18.06
N ASN A 512 6.61 28.26 17.77
CA ASN A 512 7.33 29.16 18.67
C ASN A 512 8.70 28.63 19.17
N ARG A 513 9.35 27.72 18.44
CA ARG A 513 10.74 27.31 18.66
C ARG A 513 11.68 27.93 17.62
N THR A 514 12.94 28.10 18.00
CA THR A 514 14.03 28.58 17.16
C THR A 514 15.25 27.68 17.36
N LEU A 515 16.04 27.49 16.31
CA LEU A 515 17.21 26.63 16.29
C LEU A 515 18.17 27.14 15.22
N THR A 516 19.49 26.98 15.40
CA THR A 516 20.48 27.35 14.37
C THR A 516 20.92 26.15 13.57
N GLU A 517 21.32 26.37 12.31
CA GLU A 517 21.96 25.36 11.46
C GLU A 517 23.18 24.73 12.16
N SER A 518 24.01 25.54 12.81
CA SER A 518 25.16 25.06 13.60
C SER A 518 24.75 24.10 14.71
N ALA A 519 23.70 24.38 15.48
CA ALA A 519 23.26 23.51 16.57
C ALA A 519 22.78 22.14 16.07
N VAL A 520 22.11 22.09 14.91
CA VAL A 520 21.71 20.82 14.27
C VAL A 520 22.92 20.04 13.78
N ILE A 521 23.87 20.70 13.10
CA ILE A 521 25.08 20.06 12.57
C ILE A 521 26.00 19.57 13.70
N ASP A 522 26.15 20.35 14.78
CA ASP A 522 26.98 19.96 15.92
C ASP A 522 26.34 18.83 16.76
N HIS A 523 25.01 18.81 16.90
CA HIS A 523 24.29 17.64 17.43
C HIS A 523 24.54 16.38 16.58
N CYS A 524 24.52 16.51 15.25
CA CYS A 524 24.86 15.41 14.34
C CYS A 524 26.32 14.96 14.53
N ARG A 525 27.29 15.88 14.65
CA ARG A 525 28.72 15.57 14.85
C ARG A 525 29.02 14.84 16.15
N ASN A 526 28.20 15.04 17.19
CA ASN A 526 28.33 14.32 18.45
C ASN A 526 27.81 12.87 18.39
N SER A 527 27.03 12.52 17.35
CA SER A 527 26.30 11.26 17.25
C SER A 527 26.64 10.44 15.99
N LEU A 528 27.22 11.06 14.96
CA LEU A 528 27.46 10.48 13.64
C LEU A 528 28.90 10.74 13.18
N ALA A 529 29.42 9.86 12.33
CA ALA A 529 30.69 10.08 11.66
C ALA A 529 30.62 11.32 10.74
N GLY A 530 31.67 12.15 10.73
CA GLY A 530 31.68 13.46 10.07
C GLY A 530 31.44 13.49 8.55
N TYR A 531 31.42 12.32 7.87
CA TYR A 531 30.97 12.25 6.48
C TYR A 531 29.43 12.15 6.34
N LYS A 532 28.75 11.58 7.34
CA LYS A 532 27.28 11.44 7.41
C LYS A 532 26.56 12.70 7.88
N CYS A 533 27.24 13.61 8.56
CA CYS A 533 26.63 14.86 9.02
C CYS A 533 26.15 15.71 7.82
N PRO A 534 24.99 16.38 7.90
CA PRO A 534 24.55 17.28 6.85
C PRO A 534 25.54 18.41 6.58
N THR A 535 25.69 18.80 5.31
CA THR A 535 26.47 19.97 4.92
C THR A 535 25.65 21.25 4.85
N LYS A 536 24.31 21.14 4.82
CA LYS A 536 23.37 22.25 4.88
C LYS A 536 22.06 21.86 5.59
N ILE A 537 21.49 22.79 6.34
CA ILE A 537 20.17 22.70 7.00
C ILE A 537 19.25 23.80 6.45
N VAL A 538 18.12 23.41 5.85
CA VAL A 538 17.08 24.31 5.33
C VAL A 538 15.87 24.27 6.25
N PHE A 539 15.64 25.35 7.00
CA PHE A 539 14.44 25.48 7.82
C PHE A 539 13.23 25.85 6.94
N THR A 540 12.18 25.01 6.98
CA THR A 540 10.95 25.18 6.19
C THR A 540 9.72 25.20 7.10
N LYS A 541 8.63 25.81 6.61
CA LYS A 541 7.32 25.82 7.29
C LYS A 541 6.63 24.46 7.23
N GLU A 542 6.85 23.71 6.15
CA GLU A 542 6.38 22.34 5.94
C GLU A 542 7.31 21.59 4.98
N ILE A 543 7.35 20.25 5.09
CA ILE A 543 8.06 19.39 4.14
C ILE A 543 7.05 18.87 3.08
N PRO A 544 7.36 18.95 1.77
CA PRO A 544 6.45 18.53 0.68
C PRO A 544 6.12 17.03 0.61
N LYS A 545 5.23 16.57 1.50
CA LYS A 545 4.75 15.18 1.59
C LYS A 545 4.11 14.71 0.28
N THR A 546 4.44 13.48 -0.18
CA THR A 546 3.77 12.91 -1.36
C THR A 546 2.30 12.58 -1.08
N ARG A 547 1.57 12.20 -2.13
CA ARG A 547 0.14 11.87 -2.07
C ARG A 547 -0.18 10.60 -1.25
N GLN A 548 0.82 9.83 -0.83
CA GLN A 548 0.64 8.53 -0.16
C GLN A 548 1.12 8.53 1.31
N GLY A 549 2.02 9.43 1.72
CA GLY A 549 2.58 9.45 3.08
C GLY A 549 3.70 10.48 3.25
N PRO A 550 4.52 10.36 4.30
CA PRO A 550 5.68 11.22 4.51
C PRO A 550 6.85 10.96 3.55
N GLU A 551 6.83 9.89 2.75
CA GLU A 551 7.80 9.71 1.66
C GLU A 551 7.83 10.95 0.75
N ILE A 552 9.02 11.46 0.40
CA ILE A 552 9.20 12.58 -0.53
C ILE A 552 10.09 12.17 -1.70
N ARG A 553 9.61 12.39 -2.93
CA ARG A 553 10.48 12.34 -4.13
C ARG A 553 10.96 13.73 -4.51
N PHE A 554 12.12 14.12 -3.98
CA PHE A 554 12.86 15.29 -4.44
C PHE A 554 13.49 15.06 -5.82
N THR A 555 12.65 14.96 -6.85
CA THR A 555 13.12 15.17 -8.23
C THR A 555 13.65 16.61 -8.36
N GLY A 556 14.67 16.83 -9.19
CA GLY A 556 15.43 18.10 -9.23
C GLY A 556 14.60 19.38 -9.44
N GLY A 557 13.39 19.27 -10.01
CA GLY A 557 12.44 20.37 -10.14
C GLY A 557 11.87 20.91 -8.82
N ILE A 558 11.93 20.15 -7.71
CA ILE A 558 11.54 20.63 -6.37
C ILE A 558 12.73 21.33 -5.69
N MET A 559 13.94 20.77 -5.80
CA MET A 559 15.18 21.43 -5.36
C MET A 559 15.32 22.83 -5.97
N GLY A 560 15.09 22.97 -7.29
CA GLY A 560 15.13 24.26 -7.99
C GLY A 560 13.99 25.25 -7.63
N LYS A 561 13.00 24.84 -6.81
CA LYS A 561 12.03 25.76 -6.20
C LYS A 561 12.45 26.19 -4.81
N LEU A 562 12.84 25.26 -3.95
CA LEU A 562 13.25 25.57 -2.57
C LEU A 562 14.55 26.39 -2.54
N GLN A 563 15.48 26.14 -3.47
CA GLN A 563 16.67 27.00 -3.67
C GLN A 563 16.32 28.44 -4.10
N LYS A 564 15.15 28.68 -4.70
CA LYS A 564 14.69 30.05 -5.02
C LYS A 564 14.04 30.74 -3.83
N GLU A 565 13.38 30.01 -2.95
CA GLU A 565 12.86 30.57 -1.69
C GLU A 565 14.01 30.92 -0.73
N ASP A 566 15.06 30.09 -0.69
CA ASP A 566 16.31 30.34 0.04
C ASP A 566 17.11 31.55 -0.49
N GLN A 567 17.00 31.86 -1.80
CA GLN A 567 17.53 33.10 -2.39
C GLN A 567 16.64 34.34 -2.15
N LEU A 568 15.39 34.16 -1.74
CA LEU A 568 14.44 35.23 -1.42
C LEU A 568 14.34 35.41 0.10
N GLY A 569 15.46 35.80 0.70
CA GLY A 569 15.67 35.88 2.14
C GLY A 569 14.52 36.56 2.90
N GLY A 570 13.99 35.87 3.91
CA GLY A 570 12.73 36.22 4.55
C GLY A 570 12.76 37.48 5.40
N HIS A 571 12.11 38.54 4.92
CA HIS A 571 11.60 39.66 5.72
C HIS A 571 10.22 40.12 5.22
N ASP A 572 9.49 40.85 6.06
CA ASP A 572 8.06 41.16 6.03
C ASP A 572 7.34 41.28 4.68
N LEU A 573 6.43 40.34 4.41
CA LEU A 573 5.48 40.37 3.29
C LEU A 573 4.07 40.88 3.70
N LEU A 574 4.03 41.83 4.65
CA LEU A 574 2.80 42.43 5.20
C LEU A 574 2.75 43.97 5.15
N ALA A 575 3.77 44.63 4.60
CA ALA A 575 3.93 46.09 4.67
C ALA A 575 3.84 46.86 3.32
N SER A 576 3.74 46.17 2.17
CA SER A 576 3.96 46.77 0.85
C SER A 576 2.75 46.72 -0.10
N LEU A 577 1.51 46.73 0.43
CA LEU A 577 0.31 46.54 -0.39
C LEU A 577 -0.85 47.51 -0.10
N GLN A 578 -0.54 48.80 0.12
CA GLN A 578 -1.51 49.89 -0.02
C GLN A 578 -0.83 51.26 -0.22
N ILE A 579 -1.19 51.97 -1.32
CA ILE A 579 -1.06 53.44 -1.52
C ILE A 579 0.42 53.92 -1.70
N THR A 580 0.83 54.78 -2.65
CA THR A 580 0.13 55.77 -3.52
C THR A 580 0.66 55.75 -4.98
N THR A 581 0.10 56.60 -5.83
CA THR A 581 0.43 56.86 -7.24
C THR A 581 1.61 57.83 -7.49
N ASN A 582 2.08 57.85 -8.74
CA ASN A 582 2.76 58.93 -9.50
C ASN A 582 4.29 59.11 -9.49
N ASN A 583 4.74 59.64 -10.64
CA ASN A 583 6.00 60.30 -11.03
C ASN A 583 7.31 59.51 -11.21
N GLU A 584 7.59 59.24 -12.50
CA GLU A 584 8.69 59.82 -13.30
C GLU A 584 10.18 59.71 -12.87
N HIS A 585 11.02 59.46 -13.89
CA HIS A 585 12.46 59.72 -13.97
C HIS A 585 13.41 59.07 -12.94
N VAL A 586 13.90 57.87 -13.27
CA VAL A 586 15.34 57.69 -13.53
C VAL A 586 15.54 57.01 -14.88
N HIS A 587 16.44 57.54 -15.71
CA HIS A 587 16.87 56.96 -16.98
C HIS A 587 18.29 56.40 -16.81
N GLY A 588 18.56 55.17 -17.25
CA GLY A 588 19.94 54.66 -17.35
C GLY A 588 20.12 53.15 -17.20
N ILE A 589 20.98 52.59 -18.05
CA ILE A 589 21.62 51.26 -17.89
C ILE A 589 20.67 50.04 -17.86
N ILE A 590 19.80 49.90 -18.86
CA ILE A 590 19.50 48.58 -19.48
C ILE A 590 19.61 48.69 -21.00
N GLN A 591 20.84 48.66 -21.52
CA GLN A 591 21.13 48.33 -22.92
C GLN A 591 22.05 47.10 -22.95
N CYS A 592 21.48 45.92 -23.24
CA CYS A 592 22.15 44.77 -23.87
C CYS A 592 21.17 43.61 -24.12
N THR A 593 20.27 43.30 -23.18
CA THR A 593 19.57 42.00 -23.12
C THR A 593 18.25 41.89 -23.91
N VAL A 594 18.02 42.77 -24.90
CA VAL A 594 16.80 42.72 -25.76
C VAL A 594 17.09 42.10 -27.14
N PHE A 595 18.34 42.03 -27.56
CA PHE A 595 18.71 41.64 -28.93
C PHE A 595 18.63 40.13 -29.23
N TYR A 596 18.38 39.27 -28.23
CA TYR A 596 18.43 37.80 -28.40
C TYR A 596 17.05 37.12 -28.51
N ILE A 597 15.96 37.79 -28.13
CA ILE A 597 14.62 37.16 -28.03
C ILE A 597 13.75 37.39 -29.29
N ILE A 598 14.13 38.32 -30.17
CA ILE A 598 13.39 38.64 -31.41
C ILE A 598 13.74 37.72 -32.59
N CYS A 599 14.81 36.91 -32.50
CA CYS A 599 15.35 36.15 -33.64
C CYS A 599 14.88 34.69 -33.79
N ILE A 600 14.07 34.14 -32.88
CA ILE A 600 13.73 32.70 -32.87
C ILE A 600 12.22 32.42 -33.08
N THR A 601 11.35 33.44 -33.07
CA THR A 601 9.88 33.31 -33.25
C THR A 601 9.34 33.95 -34.54
N ALA A 602 10.14 33.94 -35.61
CA ALA A 602 9.75 34.53 -36.91
C ALA A 602 10.26 33.75 -38.14
N LYS A 603 10.17 32.40 -38.14
CA LYS A 603 10.42 31.60 -39.35
C LYS A 603 9.71 30.23 -39.33
N HIS A 604 8.54 30.19 -39.98
CA HIS A 604 8.00 29.12 -40.86
C HIS A 604 6.46 29.15 -40.89
N HIS A 605 5.87 29.77 -41.92
CA HIS A 605 4.57 29.38 -42.50
C HIS A 605 4.36 30.10 -43.84
N HIS A 606 4.32 29.33 -44.95
CA HIS A 606 3.82 29.70 -46.29
C HIS A 606 4.56 30.85 -47.03
N LYS A 607 4.61 30.93 -48.36
CA LYS A 607 4.17 30.10 -49.53
C LYS A 607 5.29 30.30 -50.62
N ASP A 608 5.32 29.84 -51.88
CA ASP A 608 4.42 29.22 -52.86
C ASP A 608 5.27 28.62 -54.04
N CYS A 609 4.84 27.86 -55.06
CA CYS A 609 3.59 27.13 -55.42
C CYS A 609 3.93 26.04 -56.50
N ASP A 610 2.89 25.48 -57.15
CA ASP A 610 2.79 24.94 -58.53
C ASP A 610 3.54 23.65 -59.01
N ASP A 611 2.69 22.69 -59.41
CA ASP A 611 2.63 21.94 -60.70
C ASP A 611 3.43 20.64 -61.05
N ASP A 612 2.60 19.67 -61.49
CA ASP A 612 2.69 18.68 -62.59
C ASP A 612 3.28 17.25 -62.49
N ASP A 613 2.49 16.37 -63.13
CA ASP A 613 2.71 15.08 -63.80
C ASP A 613 3.08 13.77 -63.05
N HIS A 614 2.18 12.78 -63.25
CA HIS A 614 2.36 11.36 -63.65
C HIS A 614 3.48 10.48 -63.02
N GLU A 615 3.33 9.15 -62.87
CA GLU A 615 2.47 8.19 -63.58
C GLU A 615 2.08 6.99 -62.67
N GLU A 616 1.35 6.01 -63.21
CA GLU A 616 0.97 4.75 -62.53
C GLU A 616 2.16 3.77 -62.42
N TRP A 617 1.98 2.62 -61.76
CA TRP A 617 2.14 1.28 -62.37
C TRP A 617 1.70 0.18 -61.37
N ASP A 618 1.26 -0.95 -61.91
CA ASP A 618 0.49 -1.99 -61.22
C ASP A 618 1.31 -3.24 -60.81
N ASP A 619 0.58 -4.16 -60.19
CA ASP A 619 0.70 -5.63 -60.23
C ASP A 619 1.59 -6.42 -59.24
N ASP A 620 0.89 -7.37 -58.60
CA ASP A 620 1.26 -8.73 -58.20
C ASP A 620 2.62 -9.05 -57.54
N TRP A 621 2.55 -9.79 -56.43
CA TRP A 621 2.72 -11.25 -56.53
C TRP A 621 1.96 -11.98 -55.40
N LYS A 622 1.63 -13.25 -55.65
CA LYS A 622 0.85 -14.13 -54.76
C LYS A 622 1.74 -15.21 -54.11
N ASP A 623 1.06 -16.21 -53.56
CA ASP A 623 1.52 -17.51 -53.09
C ASP A 623 2.14 -17.43 -51.69
N ASP A 624 1.36 -17.76 -50.65
CA ASP A 624 0.93 -19.12 -50.24
C ASP A 624 2.00 -19.83 -49.41
N HIS A 625 1.67 -20.10 -48.14
CA HIS A 625 2.01 -21.37 -47.49
C HIS A 625 1.22 -21.51 -46.18
N ASP A 626 0.11 -22.24 -46.25
CA ASP A 626 -0.30 -23.08 -45.12
C ASP A 626 0.82 -24.09 -44.82
N TRP A 627 0.97 -24.47 -43.55
CA TRP A 627 1.37 -25.84 -43.19
C TRP A 627 0.74 -26.23 -41.85
N ASP A 628 0.31 -27.48 -41.78
CA ASP A 628 -0.60 -28.00 -40.76
C ASP A 628 0.15 -28.63 -39.57
N ASN A 629 -0.60 -29.25 -38.66
CA ASN A 629 -0.09 -30.07 -37.57
C ASN A 629 0.86 -31.18 -38.04
N ASP A 630 1.91 -31.47 -37.26
CA ASP A 630 2.05 -32.75 -36.54
C ASP A 630 3.43 -32.89 -35.88
N ASN A 631 3.48 -33.59 -34.74
CA ASN A 631 4.45 -34.65 -34.40
C ASN A 631 4.23 -35.11 -32.94
N ASP A 632 3.45 -36.18 -32.75
CA ASP A 632 3.59 -37.05 -31.58
C ASP A 632 4.97 -37.73 -31.61
N TRP A 633 5.58 -37.95 -30.43
CA TRP A 633 6.58 -39.01 -30.26
C TRP A 633 6.38 -39.73 -28.92
N ASP A 634 5.66 -40.83 -29.05
CA ASP A 634 5.35 -41.93 -28.12
C ASP A 634 6.27 -42.21 -26.90
N ASN A 635 5.58 -42.58 -25.82
CA ASN A 635 5.76 -43.77 -24.97
C ASN A 635 7.14 -44.19 -24.45
N ASN A 636 7.15 -44.51 -23.15
CA ASN A 636 7.72 -45.76 -22.66
C ASN A 636 6.82 -46.32 -21.55
N ASP A 637 6.06 -47.39 -21.87
CA ASP A 637 5.40 -48.21 -20.86
C ASP A 637 6.44 -48.95 -20.02
N TRP A 638 6.24 -48.99 -18.71
CA TRP A 638 6.68 -50.11 -17.87
C TRP A 638 5.57 -50.43 -16.87
N ASP A 639 5.12 -51.67 -16.88
CA ASP A 639 3.78 -52.04 -16.46
C ASP A 639 3.75 -52.93 -15.20
N HIS A 640 2.59 -52.92 -14.54
CA HIS A 640 2.08 -53.88 -13.56
C HIS A 640 2.75 -54.11 -12.18
N ASP A 641 1.85 -54.08 -11.18
CA ASP A 641 1.74 -54.93 -9.99
C ASP A 641 2.84 -54.93 -8.90
N ASN A 642 2.47 -54.39 -7.72
CA ASN A 642 1.89 -55.23 -6.66
C ASN A 642 1.24 -54.42 -5.51
N HIS A 643 0.01 -54.77 -5.14
CA HIS A 643 -0.56 -54.49 -3.81
C HIS A 643 -0.40 -55.73 -2.91
N PRO A 644 -0.24 -55.56 -1.59
CA PRO A 644 -1.40 -55.86 -0.77
C PRO A 644 -1.67 -54.87 0.39
N SER A 645 -2.93 -54.93 0.81
CA SER A 645 -3.66 -54.14 1.80
C SER A 645 -3.15 -54.10 3.25
N SER A 646 -3.51 -52.99 3.91
CA SER A 646 -3.99 -52.87 5.31
C SER A 646 -3.03 -53.03 6.50
N ILE A 647 -3.12 -52.08 7.46
CA ILE A 647 -3.88 -52.23 8.72
C ILE A 647 -3.98 -50.86 9.46
N TRP A 648 -5.05 -50.66 10.24
CA TRP A 648 -5.23 -49.54 11.17
C TRP A 648 -4.76 -49.91 12.58
N SER A 649 -4.01 -49.05 13.28
CA SER A 649 -4.11 -48.90 14.76
C SER A 649 -3.33 -47.71 15.35
N SER A 650 -4.05 -46.88 16.10
CA SER A 650 -3.66 -46.10 17.31
C SER A 650 -2.18 -45.95 17.74
N GLY A 651 -1.76 -44.72 18.11
CA GLY A 651 -0.49 -44.49 18.80
C GLY A 651 -0.18 -43.05 19.27
N TRP A 652 -1.10 -42.38 19.99
CA TRP A 652 -0.79 -41.09 20.64
C TRP A 652 -0.20 -41.30 22.05
N PRO A 653 1.00 -40.79 22.36
CA PRO A 653 1.49 -40.66 23.73
C PRO A 653 1.15 -39.25 24.26
N VAL A 654 0.25 -39.18 25.25
CA VAL A 654 0.12 -37.99 26.10
C VAL A 654 1.23 -38.04 27.15
N TYR A 655 1.99 -36.95 27.32
CA TYR A 655 2.84 -36.75 28.48
C TYR A 655 2.56 -35.41 29.15
N THR A 656 2.36 -35.46 30.46
CA THR A 656 2.08 -34.31 31.33
C THR A 656 3.38 -33.66 31.83
N ALA A 657 3.31 -32.37 32.14
CA ALA A 657 4.45 -31.60 32.62
C ALA A 657 4.82 -31.92 34.09
N THR A 658 6.11 -31.92 34.40
CA THR A 658 6.69 -31.52 35.71
C THR A 658 8.23 -31.54 35.62
N GLY A 659 8.91 -30.73 36.45
CA GLY A 659 10.35 -30.87 36.70
C GLY A 659 11.22 -29.64 36.34
N VAL A 660 11.42 -28.75 37.30
CA VAL A 660 12.51 -27.75 37.29
C VAL A 660 13.68 -28.30 38.10
N PRO A 661 14.93 -28.13 37.63
CA PRO A 661 16.07 -27.99 38.52
C PRO A 661 16.89 -26.71 38.23
N THR A 662 17.28 -26.01 39.29
CA THR A 662 18.19 -24.84 39.24
C THR A 662 19.56 -25.19 39.80
N ALA A 663 20.65 -24.83 39.09
CA ALA A 663 22.01 -24.82 39.65
C ALA A 663 22.94 -23.87 38.86
N SER A 664 23.84 -23.19 39.58
CA SER A 664 24.76 -22.15 39.09
C SER A 664 26.13 -22.69 38.61
N PRO A 665 27.05 -21.87 38.07
CA PRO A 665 28.03 -22.30 37.06
C PRO A 665 29.49 -22.43 37.57
N ASN A 666 30.42 -22.84 36.69
CA ASN A 666 31.78 -22.25 36.64
C ASN A 666 32.64 -22.57 35.40
N GLN A 667 33.27 -21.49 34.89
CA GLN A 667 34.56 -21.37 34.18
C GLN A 667 34.87 -22.04 32.80
N PRO A 668 35.81 -21.46 32.02
CA PRO A 668 36.08 -21.82 30.61
C PRO A 668 37.38 -22.62 30.41
N GLN A 669 37.64 -23.06 29.17
CA GLN A 669 38.97 -23.50 28.71
C GLN A 669 39.43 -22.75 27.45
N TYR A 670 40.74 -22.51 27.37
CA TYR A 670 41.45 -21.90 26.24
C TYR A 670 42.01 -22.95 25.29
N GLY A 671 42.21 -22.59 24.01
CA GLY A 671 43.01 -23.33 23.04
C GLY A 671 42.24 -23.63 21.74
N SER A 672 42.77 -23.40 20.54
CA SER A 672 44.19 -23.26 20.15
C SER A 672 44.36 -22.26 18.99
N LEU A 673 45.63 -21.97 18.61
CA LEU A 673 45.98 -20.97 17.60
C LEU A 673 47.11 -21.51 16.70
N ALA A 674 46.82 -21.65 15.40
CA ALA A 674 47.75 -21.89 14.29
C ALA A 674 47.07 -21.31 13.02
N SER A 675 47.66 -20.40 12.24
CA SER A 675 48.79 -20.58 11.31
C SER A 675 48.56 -21.75 10.33
N VAL A 676 48.74 -21.59 9.01
CA VAL A 676 49.91 -21.01 8.32
C VAL A 676 49.55 -20.08 7.15
N THR A 677 50.47 -19.15 6.91
CA THR A 677 50.54 -18.10 5.87
C THR A 677 50.60 -18.59 4.41
N GLY A 678 50.15 -17.74 3.47
CA GLY A 678 50.54 -17.78 2.06
C GLY A 678 50.66 -16.36 1.48
N VAL A 679 51.83 -15.98 0.95
CA VAL A 679 52.13 -14.64 0.41
C VAL A 679 52.77 -14.80 -0.99
N GLY A 680 52.37 -13.99 -1.98
CA GLY A 680 52.85 -14.14 -3.36
C GLY A 680 52.44 -13.02 -4.32
N VAL A 681 53.08 -11.85 -4.19
CA VAL A 681 52.99 -10.63 -5.03
C VAL A 681 54.44 -10.07 -5.00
N PRO A 682 55.10 -9.51 -6.07
CA PRO A 682 54.55 -8.39 -6.87
C PRO A 682 55.10 -8.12 -8.30
N ILE A 683 54.61 -7.01 -8.92
CA ILE A 683 55.34 -6.06 -9.83
C ILE A 683 55.74 -6.57 -11.24
N THR A 684 55.53 -5.87 -12.37
CA THR A 684 55.02 -4.50 -12.69
C THR A 684 54.05 -4.55 -13.92
N LEU A 685 53.76 -3.58 -14.81
CA LEU A 685 54.26 -2.22 -15.15
C LEU A 685 53.11 -1.30 -15.67
N ALA A 686 53.30 -0.57 -16.78
CA ALA A 686 52.41 0.44 -17.39
C ALA A 686 52.74 0.56 -18.91
N ALA A 687 52.10 1.34 -19.80
CA ALA A 687 51.03 2.36 -19.74
C ALA A 687 50.38 2.53 -21.14
N ILE A 688 49.40 3.45 -21.32
CA ILE A 688 49.36 4.55 -22.34
C ILE A 688 47.91 5.09 -22.57
N MET A 689 47.73 6.42 -22.41
CA MET A 689 46.89 7.44 -23.13
C MET A 689 45.51 7.11 -23.78
N PHE A 690 44.58 8.06 -24.01
CA PHE A 690 44.22 9.39 -23.44
C PHE A 690 42.84 9.83 -24.02
N THR A 691 42.27 10.96 -23.57
CA THR A 691 40.89 11.42 -23.85
C THR A 691 40.68 12.26 -25.13
N MET A 692 39.57 12.05 -25.86
CA MET A 692 38.69 13.05 -26.56
C MET A 692 37.56 12.27 -27.30
N VAL A 693 36.24 12.52 -27.25
CA VAL A 693 35.37 13.74 -27.17
C VAL A 693 35.17 14.45 -28.50
N ILE A 694 33.96 14.35 -29.10
CA ILE A 694 33.18 15.45 -29.72
C ILE A 694 31.80 14.99 -30.25
N VAL A 695 30.74 15.74 -29.88
CA VAL A 695 29.41 15.95 -30.49
C VAL A 695 28.62 14.77 -31.10
N ALA A 696 27.54 14.39 -30.40
CA ALA A 696 26.17 14.35 -30.93
C ALA A 696 25.19 14.64 -29.78
#